data_AF-A0A2V7EM95-F1
#
_entry.id   AF-A0A2V7EM95-F1
#
_cell.length_a   1.000
_cell.length_b   1.000
_cell.length_c   1.000
_cell.angle_alpha   90.00
_cell.angle_beta   90.00
_cell.angle_gamma   90.00
#
_symmetry.space_group_name_H-M   'P 1'
#
loop_
_entity.id
_entity.type
_entity.pdbx_description
1 polymer ?
#
loop_
_entity_poly.entity_id
_entity_poly.type
_entity_poly.pdbx_seq_one_letter_code
_entity_poly.pdbx_strand_id
1 'polypeptide(L)'
;MTADPGRPAVLKFGGTSVADAAAFERAAAIVRACRGAGCVVVVSAMSGVTDALFASVEQGSLNGLEPHFERHRAVAQALLGGATAFLTELTGARAELADLLARAAAAPPPEDRAPLRDAVVSQGERLSSALLTAVLGAAGLEARWVDARRCIVTDDTHGRAAPDIRETERRTRAALGPLLERGEVPVLGGYVGATHGGVTTTLGRGGSDYTAALVGAALDAREIQIWTDVPGVMTADPRVVSSARTVPTLSYAEASELAYFGAKVLHPKTLEPAMRRRIPVRILDSRAPDDPGTVVAAEAEASPGTVKTIAHKAGITVLQITSARMLGAHGFLRALFEVFDRHRVSVDVVTTSEVSVSLSVEDSADLSAVTEELERLGEVRVERGRAIICVVGEGLHTTPGIAARVFETIRDINISLISQGASRVNLTFVVDEARARETVARLHAALLGPVDRTPTRRMPGPTLRIARGEGFRPVEFARQLIDIPSVSGDEEPIARCLAAALERLGYRVELLDAPPHRPGLLAVTGAPPRLVFSTHIDTVPPHFASFEDEEYLYGRGACDAKGILATQLAAAERLRADGVEELGLLFVVDEEQGSIGARVANRHPLARECRWLIAGEPTENKLAVGSKGSLRLTLRTDGTGGHSAAPVGRSAIDALLAVLADVQAAAWPRDDFFGETTCNIGVIAGGAAGNVTAPDARADLHIRVATGQEPVRELVERAVRGRARVEYLSFTPAVRLTSVPGFDQTVVAFTTDIPHLSNWGTRLLLGPGSIRDAHTARERIAKGELARGVDLYARLARTVLTQPAAAAQA
;
A
#
# COMPACT_ATOMS: atom_id res chain seq x y z
N MET A 1 -18.00 2.27 6.05
CA MET A 1 -18.76 3.34 5.35
C MET A 1 -20.21 2.90 5.20
N THR A 2 -21.13 3.59 5.86
CA THR A 2 -22.58 3.37 5.70
C THR A 2 -23.05 3.98 4.38
N ALA A 3 -23.87 3.24 3.62
CA ALA A 3 -24.34 3.65 2.29
C ALA A 3 -25.17 4.94 2.34
N ASP A 4 -24.81 5.92 1.49
CA ASP A 4 -25.63 7.10 1.20
C ASP A 4 -26.78 6.68 0.25
N PRO A 5 -28.05 6.70 0.67
CA PRO A 5 -29.17 6.13 -0.08
C PRO A 5 -29.58 6.92 -1.34
N GLY A 6 -28.90 8.03 -1.69
CA GLY A 6 -29.24 8.85 -2.86
C GLY A 6 -28.44 8.59 -4.15
N ARG A 7 -27.32 7.85 -4.09
CA ARG A 7 -26.38 7.70 -5.24
C ARG A 7 -26.40 6.27 -5.81
N PRO A 8 -26.56 6.08 -7.14
CA PRO A 8 -26.62 4.75 -7.73
C PRO A 8 -25.26 4.05 -7.70
N ALA A 9 -25.25 2.72 -7.77
CA ALA A 9 -24.06 1.95 -8.13
C ALA A 9 -24.05 1.64 -9.63
N VAL A 10 -22.87 1.54 -10.23
CA VAL A 10 -22.71 1.08 -11.62
C VAL A 10 -22.17 -0.35 -11.60
N LEU A 11 -22.90 -1.30 -12.17
CA LEU A 11 -22.52 -2.71 -12.24
C LEU A 11 -22.08 -3.02 -13.66
N LYS A 12 -20.81 -3.37 -13.84
CA LYS A 12 -20.27 -3.81 -15.11
C LYS A 12 -20.10 -5.32 -15.10
N PHE A 13 -20.67 -6.02 -16.08
CA PHE A 13 -20.44 -7.45 -16.29
C PHE A 13 -19.51 -7.69 -17.49
N GLY A 14 -18.40 -8.40 -17.26
CA GLY A 14 -17.50 -8.84 -18.32
C GLY A 14 -18.09 -9.97 -19.18
N GLY A 15 -17.47 -10.28 -20.31
CA GLY A 15 -18.01 -11.27 -21.27
C GLY A 15 -18.17 -12.68 -20.70
N THR A 16 -17.37 -13.06 -19.69
CA THR A 16 -17.50 -14.32 -18.96
C THR A 16 -18.70 -14.33 -18.00
N SER A 17 -19.06 -13.17 -17.45
CA SER A 17 -20.25 -12.97 -16.61
C SER A 17 -21.56 -12.89 -17.40
N VAL A 18 -21.49 -12.87 -18.73
CA VAL A 18 -22.63 -12.96 -19.66
C VAL A 18 -22.36 -13.99 -20.77
N ALA A 19 -21.68 -15.10 -20.45
CA ALA A 19 -21.26 -16.08 -21.46
C ALA A 19 -22.37 -17.05 -21.91
N ASP A 20 -23.32 -17.34 -21.03
CA ASP A 20 -24.35 -18.37 -21.19
C ASP A 20 -25.56 -18.13 -20.27
N ALA A 21 -26.59 -18.97 -20.34
CA ALA A 21 -27.83 -18.77 -19.60
C ALA A 21 -27.60 -18.71 -18.08
N ALA A 22 -26.76 -19.59 -17.54
CA ALA A 22 -26.44 -19.58 -16.12
C ALA A 22 -25.71 -18.29 -15.71
N ALA A 23 -24.87 -17.73 -16.58
CA ALA A 23 -24.23 -16.44 -16.35
C ALA A 23 -25.24 -15.27 -16.33
N PHE A 24 -26.19 -15.26 -17.26
CA PHE A 24 -27.28 -14.27 -17.27
C PHE A 24 -28.19 -14.37 -16.04
N GLU A 25 -28.51 -15.58 -15.57
CA GLU A 25 -29.25 -15.78 -14.31
C GLU A 25 -28.51 -15.22 -13.10
N ARG A 26 -27.20 -15.49 -12.99
CA ARG A 26 -26.34 -14.93 -11.93
C ARG A 26 -26.32 -13.40 -12.00
N ALA A 27 -26.13 -12.82 -13.18
CA ALA A 27 -26.16 -11.37 -13.37
C ALA A 27 -27.52 -10.77 -12.94
N ALA A 28 -28.64 -11.42 -13.28
CA ALA A 28 -29.96 -10.98 -12.87
C ALA A 28 -30.16 -11.04 -11.34
N ALA A 29 -29.65 -12.07 -10.67
CA ALA A 29 -29.66 -12.18 -9.22
C ALA A 29 -28.86 -11.05 -8.54
N ILE A 30 -27.67 -10.75 -9.06
CA ILE A 30 -26.81 -9.66 -8.57
C ILE A 30 -27.51 -8.29 -8.73
N VAL A 31 -28.10 -8.02 -9.91
CA VAL A 31 -28.84 -6.77 -10.15
C VAL A 31 -30.03 -6.64 -9.20
N ARG A 32 -30.77 -7.74 -8.95
CA ARG A 32 -31.88 -7.76 -7.99
C ARG A 32 -31.43 -7.35 -6.59
N ALA A 33 -30.29 -7.85 -6.12
CA ALA A 33 -29.73 -7.51 -4.81
C ALA A 33 -29.36 -6.02 -4.68
N CYS A 34 -28.96 -5.38 -5.79
CA CYS A 34 -28.56 -3.97 -5.79
C CYS A 34 -29.72 -2.97 -6.01
N ARG A 35 -30.92 -3.44 -6.42
CA ARG A 35 -32.05 -2.58 -6.81
C ARG A 35 -32.46 -1.57 -5.73
N GLY A 36 -32.46 -2.00 -4.46
CA GLY A 36 -32.93 -1.17 -3.33
C GLY A 36 -32.15 0.13 -3.13
N ALA A 37 -30.93 0.22 -3.68
CA ALA A 37 -30.07 1.40 -3.57
C ALA A 37 -29.89 2.14 -4.91
N GLY A 38 -30.63 1.78 -5.96
CA GLY A 38 -30.46 2.32 -7.32
C GLY A 38 -29.21 1.77 -8.01
N CYS A 39 -29.36 1.31 -9.27
CA CYS A 39 -28.25 0.74 -10.03
C CYS A 39 -28.37 0.98 -11.55
N VAL A 40 -27.21 1.06 -12.21
CA VAL A 40 -27.05 1.10 -13.67
C VAL A 40 -26.21 -0.09 -14.09
N VAL A 41 -26.59 -0.78 -15.17
CA VAL A 41 -25.91 -1.98 -15.65
C VAL A 41 -25.18 -1.70 -16.96
N VAL A 42 -23.90 -2.05 -17.02
CA VAL A 42 -23.05 -2.01 -18.21
C VAL A 42 -22.62 -3.43 -18.55
N VAL A 43 -22.72 -3.86 -19.80
CA VAL A 43 -22.29 -5.22 -20.21
C VAL A 43 -21.31 -5.21 -21.37
N SER A 44 -20.34 -6.12 -21.33
CA SER A 44 -19.56 -6.49 -22.51
C SER A 44 -20.35 -7.44 -23.42
N ALA A 45 -19.87 -7.65 -24.65
CA ALA A 45 -20.35 -8.75 -25.48
C ALA A 45 -20.13 -10.10 -24.78
N MET A 46 -20.95 -11.10 -25.12
CA MET A 46 -20.75 -12.47 -24.61
C MET A 46 -19.35 -12.98 -24.99
N SER A 47 -18.71 -13.75 -24.11
CA SER A 47 -17.32 -14.24 -24.29
C SER A 47 -17.01 -14.77 -25.71
N GLY A 48 -15.98 -14.23 -26.36
CA GLY A 48 -15.53 -14.59 -27.71
C GLY A 48 -16.27 -13.92 -28.88
N VAL A 49 -17.36 -13.19 -28.64
CA VAL A 49 -18.13 -12.53 -29.72
C VAL A 49 -17.35 -11.38 -30.36
N THR A 50 -16.70 -10.53 -29.55
CA THR A 50 -15.92 -9.39 -30.03
C THR A 50 -14.79 -9.84 -30.98
N ASP A 51 -14.06 -10.90 -30.62
CA ASP A 51 -12.99 -11.45 -31.45
C ASP A 51 -13.52 -12.02 -32.75
N ALA A 52 -14.66 -12.73 -32.71
CA ALA A 52 -15.33 -13.23 -33.90
C ALA A 52 -15.83 -12.10 -34.81
N LEU A 53 -16.32 -10.99 -34.24
CA LEU A 53 -16.72 -9.79 -35.00
C LEU A 53 -15.52 -9.16 -35.70
N PHE A 54 -14.37 -9.03 -35.03
CA PHE A 54 -13.14 -8.58 -35.69
C PHE A 54 -12.70 -9.51 -36.82
N ALA A 55 -12.70 -10.83 -36.59
CA ALA A 55 -12.35 -11.81 -37.61
C ALA A 55 -13.31 -11.74 -38.82
N SER A 56 -14.59 -11.52 -38.58
CA SER A 56 -15.59 -11.34 -39.65
C SER A 56 -15.37 -10.10 -40.50
N VAL A 57 -14.86 -9.00 -39.93
CA VAL A 57 -14.48 -7.81 -40.71
C VAL A 57 -13.35 -8.13 -41.68
N GLU A 58 -12.32 -8.86 -41.22
CA GLU A 58 -11.19 -9.28 -42.07
C GLU A 58 -11.62 -10.27 -43.17
N GLN A 59 -12.59 -11.14 -42.86
CA GLN A 59 -13.11 -12.14 -43.80
C GLN A 59 -14.22 -11.60 -44.71
N GLY A 60 -14.83 -10.45 -44.39
CA GLY A 60 -16.00 -9.92 -45.08
C GLY A 60 -17.22 -10.85 -45.06
N SER A 61 -17.36 -11.70 -44.02
CA SER A 61 -18.36 -12.77 -43.99
C SER A 61 -18.93 -13.04 -42.60
N LEU A 62 -20.20 -13.49 -42.57
CA LEU A 62 -20.91 -13.92 -41.36
C LEU A 62 -20.57 -15.34 -40.91
N ASN A 63 -19.84 -16.13 -41.71
CA ASN A 63 -19.66 -17.57 -41.44
C ASN A 63 -19.10 -17.87 -40.04
N GLY A 64 -18.20 -17.03 -39.54
CA GLY A 64 -17.63 -17.15 -38.19
C GLY A 64 -18.58 -16.79 -37.05
N LEU A 65 -19.71 -16.12 -37.32
CA LEU A 65 -20.65 -15.58 -36.32
C LEU A 65 -21.85 -16.49 -36.05
N GLU A 66 -22.16 -17.46 -36.91
CA GLU A 66 -23.33 -18.32 -36.73
C GLU A 66 -23.35 -19.04 -35.37
N PRO A 67 -22.24 -19.63 -34.87
CA PRO A 67 -22.21 -20.24 -33.54
C PRO A 67 -22.51 -19.25 -32.41
N HIS A 68 -22.16 -17.97 -32.61
CA HIS A 68 -22.40 -16.92 -31.63
C HIS A 68 -23.87 -16.48 -31.62
N PHE A 69 -24.51 -16.35 -32.80
CA PHE A 69 -25.96 -16.09 -32.87
C PHE A 69 -26.76 -17.23 -32.24
N GLU A 70 -26.33 -18.47 -32.48
CA GLU A 70 -26.95 -19.64 -31.87
C GLU A 70 -26.88 -19.60 -30.34
N ARG A 71 -25.74 -19.20 -29.79
CA ARG A 71 -25.58 -19.05 -28.34
C ARG A 71 -26.51 -17.97 -27.76
N HIS A 72 -26.68 -16.83 -28.43
CA HIS A 72 -27.67 -15.82 -27.99
C HIS A 72 -29.09 -16.38 -28.03
N ARG A 73 -29.45 -17.11 -29.10
CA ARG A 73 -30.74 -17.76 -29.24
C ARG A 73 -30.99 -18.79 -28.14
N ALA A 74 -29.99 -19.61 -27.81
CA ALA A 74 -30.07 -20.61 -26.75
C ALA A 74 -30.33 -19.97 -25.37
N VAL A 75 -29.65 -18.86 -25.04
CA VAL A 75 -29.90 -18.11 -23.80
C VAL A 75 -31.31 -17.55 -23.78
N ALA A 76 -31.76 -16.91 -24.87
CA ALA A 76 -33.11 -16.37 -24.97
C ALA A 76 -34.19 -17.46 -24.85
N GLN A 77 -33.97 -18.63 -25.46
CA GLN A 77 -34.88 -19.77 -25.33
C GLN A 77 -34.95 -20.29 -23.89
N ALA A 78 -33.80 -20.45 -23.24
CA ALA A 78 -33.71 -20.97 -21.89
C ALA A 78 -34.37 -20.05 -20.85
N LEU A 79 -34.14 -18.74 -20.93
CA LEU A 79 -34.53 -17.79 -19.88
C LEU A 79 -35.80 -17.00 -20.17
N LEU A 80 -36.17 -16.85 -21.44
CA LEU A 80 -37.32 -16.05 -21.87
C LEU A 80 -38.46 -16.89 -22.44
N GLY A 81 -38.33 -18.23 -22.44
CA GLY A 81 -39.34 -19.15 -22.97
C GLY A 81 -39.67 -18.93 -24.45
N GLY A 82 -38.72 -18.37 -25.23
CA GLY A 82 -38.92 -18.07 -26.65
C GLY A 82 -39.50 -16.68 -26.96
N ALA A 83 -39.37 -15.71 -26.06
CA ALA A 83 -39.83 -14.33 -26.28
C ALA A 83 -39.41 -13.76 -27.66
N THR A 84 -40.41 -13.33 -28.43
CA THR A 84 -40.27 -12.91 -29.84
C THR A 84 -39.53 -11.59 -30.03
N ALA A 85 -39.56 -10.69 -29.05
CA ALA A 85 -38.98 -9.36 -29.16
C ALA A 85 -37.44 -9.40 -29.33
N PHE A 86 -36.72 -10.10 -28.47
CA PHE A 86 -35.27 -10.23 -28.59
C PHE A 86 -34.85 -11.03 -29.83
N LEU A 87 -35.59 -12.09 -30.18
CA LEU A 87 -35.30 -12.87 -31.40
C LEU A 87 -35.47 -12.03 -32.68
N THR A 88 -36.42 -11.09 -32.67
CA THR A 88 -36.57 -10.10 -33.75
C THR A 88 -35.37 -9.17 -33.83
N GLU A 89 -34.88 -8.68 -32.67
CA GLU A 89 -33.68 -7.85 -32.60
C GLU A 89 -32.42 -8.59 -33.07
N LEU A 90 -32.25 -9.86 -32.66
CA LEU A 90 -31.16 -10.73 -33.11
C LEU A 90 -31.18 -10.92 -34.64
N THR A 91 -32.37 -11.12 -35.21
CA THR A 91 -32.55 -11.25 -36.66
C THR A 91 -32.21 -9.94 -37.38
N GLY A 92 -32.64 -8.80 -36.83
CA GLY A 92 -32.31 -7.48 -37.34
C GLY A 92 -30.80 -7.19 -37.29
N ALA A 93 -30.13 -7.51 -36.18
CA ALA A 93 -28.69 -7.33 -36.02
C ALA A 93 -27.90 -8.21 -37.01
N ARG A 94 -28.36 -9.44 -37.29
CA ARG A 94 -27.76 -10.31 -38.32
C ARG A 94 -27.83 -9.67 -39.71
N ALA A 95 -28.97 -9.06 -40.07
CA ALA A 95 -29.13 -8.36 -41.34
C ALA A 95 -28.26 -7.09 -41.41
N GLU A 96 -28.20 -6.31 -40.32
CA GLU A 96 -27.34 -5.12 -40.21
C GLU A 96 -25.85 -5.50 -40.35
N LEU A 97 -25.42 -6.58 -39.69
CA LEU A 97 -24.05 -7.10 -39.81
C LEU A 97 -23.72 -7.55 -41.24
N ALA A 98 -24.65 -8.19 -41.95
CA ALA A 98 -24.45 -8.58 -43.35
C ALA A 98 -24.17 -7.34 -44.24
N ASP A 99 -24.96 -6.27 -44.09
CA ASP A 99 -24.76 -5.02 -44.82
C ASP A 99 -23.43 -4.36 -44.48
N LEU A 100 -23.11 -4.23 -43.19
CA LEU A 100 -21.88 -3.61 -42.72
C LEU A 100 -20.63 -4.35 -43.22
N LEU A 101 -20.65 -5.69 -43.20
CA LEU A 101 -19.56 -6.51 -43.70
C LEU A 101 -19.40 -6.40 -45.22
N ALA A 102 -20.50 -6.38 -45.98
CA ALA A 102 -20.45 -6.17 -47.43
C ALA A 102 -19.84 -4.80 -47.78
N ARG A 103 -20.21 -3.76 -47.03
CA ARG A 103 -19.63 -2.41 -47.19
C ARG A 103 -18.16 -2.36 -46.78
N ALA A 104 -17.78 -3.04 -45.70
CA ALA A 104 -16.39 -3.10 -45.24
C ALA A 104 -15.48 -3.81 -46.26
N ALA A 105 -15.99 -4.88 -46.89
CA ALA A 105 -15.31 -5.60 -47.96
C ALA A 105 -15.14 -4.74 -49.23
N ALA A 106 -16.10 -3.86 -49.51
CA ALA A 106 -16.11 -2.99 -50.68
C ALA A 106 -15.27 -1.69 -50.54
N ALA A 107 -14.73 -1.38 -49.35
CA ALA A 107 -14.03 -0.11 -49.07
C ALA A 107 -12.48 -0.22 -49.17
N PRO A 108 -11.83 0.52 -50.09
CA PRO A 108 -10.39 0.87 -50.04
C PRO A 108 -10.19 2.40 -49.86
N PRO A 109 -9.36 2.95 -48.93
CA PRO A 109 -8.24 2.41 -48.12
C PRO A 109 -8.61 2.11 -46.63
N PRO A 110 -7.66 1.73 -45.73
CA PRO A 110 -7.95 1.34 -44.34
C PRO A 110 -8.71 2.38 -43.49
N GLU A 111 -8.57 3.66 -43.83
CA GLU A 111 -9.23 4.78 -43.15
C GLU A 111 -10.75 4.72 -43.30
N ASP A 112 -11.24 4.33 -44.48
CA ASP A 112 -12.68 4.19 -44.75
C ASP A 112 -13.29 2.94 -44.10
N ARG A 113 -12.44 1.96 -43.72
CA ARG A 113 -12.86 0.71 -43.07
C ARG A 113 -12.98 0.84 -41.55
N ALA A 114 -12.28 1.78 -40.94
CA ALA A 114 -12.25 1.93 -39.48
C ALA A 114 -13.64 2.25 -38.85
N PRO A 115 -14.46 3.16 -39.41
CA PRO A 115 -15.82 3.41 -38.91
C PRO A 115 -16.74 2.19 -39.06
N LEU A 116 -16.61 1.45 -40.16
CA LEU A 116 -17.39 0.23 -40.41
C LEU A 116 -17.00 -0.89 -39.43
N ARG A 117 -15.71 -1.02 -39.14
CA ARG A 117 -15.19 -1.96 -38.14
C ARG A 117 -15.76 -1.68 -36.76
N ASP A 118 -15.76 -0.41 -36.32
CA ASP A 118 -16.36 -0.02 -35.04
C ASP A 118 -17.87 -0.31 -35.02
N ALA A 119 -18.59 -0.05 -36.13
CA ALA A 119 -20.01 -0.36 -36.25
C ALA A 119 -20.30 -1.87 -36.13
N VAL A 120 -19.52 -2.72 -36.81
CA VAL A 120 -19.64 -4.18 -36.74
C VAL A 120 -19.42 -4.68 -35.31
N VAL A 121 -18.33 -4.26 -34.68
CA VAL A 121 -17.93 -4.78 -33.36
C VAL A 121 -18.90 -4.32 -32.28
N SER A 122 -19.49 -3.12 -32.41
CA SER A 122 -20.51 -2.61 -31.47
C SER A 122 -21.73 -3.52 -31.30
N GLN A 123 -22.01 -4.40 -32.26
CA GLN A 123 -23.16 -5.31 -32.21
C GLN A 123 -23.07 -6.31 -31.07
N GLY A 124 -21.86 -6.69 -30.65
CA GLY A 124 -21.66 -7.60 -29.54
C GLY A 124 -22.28 -7.07 -28.24
N GLU A 125 -21.94 -5.84 -27.86
CA GLU A 125 -22.45 -5.19 -26.66
C GLU A 125 -23.92 -4.77 -26.80
N ARG A 126 -24.36 -4.39 -28.00
CA ARG A 126 -25.79 -4.08 -28.28
C ARG A 126 -26.66 -5.33 -28.04
N LEU A 127 -26.30 -6.47 -28.62
CA LEU A 127 -27.04 -7.72 -28.44
C LEU A 127 -27.01 -8.22 -27.00
N SER A 128 -25.84 -8.17 -26.34
CA SER A 128 -25.69 -8.57 -24.94
C SER A 128 -26.53 -7.72 -23.98
N SER A 129 -26.53 -6.40 -24.15
CA SER A 129 -27.31 -5.46 -23.31
C SER A 129 -28.81 -5.58 -23.53
N ALA A 130 -29.26 -5.78 -24.78
CA ALA A 130 -30.66 -6.03 -25.07
C ALA A 130 -31.14 -7.37 -24.48
N LEU A 131 -30.34 -8.43 -24.63
CA LEU A 131 -30.63 -9.74 -24.05
C LEU A 131 -30.73 -9.66 -22.53
N LEU A 132 -29.78 -9.00 -21.85
CA LEU A 132 -29.81 -8.90 -20.40
C LEU A 132 -31.03 -8.10 -19.94
N THR A 133 -31.40 -7.04 -20.65
CA THR A 133 -32.61 -6.26 -20.36
C THR A 133 -33.86 -7.14 -20.40
N ALA A 134 -34.00 -7.98 -21.44
CA ALA A 134 -35.12 -8.91 -21.56
C ALA A 134 -35.13 -9.95 -20.42
N VAL A 135 -33.95 -10.47 -20.05
CA VAL A 135 -33.79 -11.42 -18.92
C VAL A 135 -34.18 -10.78 -17.59
N LEU A 136 -33.74 -9.54 -17.33
CA LEU A 136 -34.13 -8.81 -16.13
C LEU A 136 -35.65 -8.58 -16.07
N GLY A 137 -36.27 -8.23 -17.20
CA GLY A 137 -37.72 -8.10 -17.33
C GLY A 137 -38.47 -9.40 -17.01
N ALA A 138 -38.03 -10.53 -17.58
CA ALA A 138 -38.57 -11.85 -17.28
C ALA A 138 -38.37 -12.25 -15.80
N ALA A 139 -37.31 -11.76 -15.18
CA ALA A 139 -36.99 -11.95 -13.77
C ALA A 139 -37.74 -10.99 -12.81
N GLY A 140 -38.70 -10.21 -13.32
CA GLY A 140 -39.56 -9.29 -12.54
C GLY A 140 -38.91 -7.95 -12.18
N LEU A 141 -37.82 -7.57 -12.87
CA LEU A 141 -37.15 -6.29 -12.68
C LEU A 141 -37.56 -5.33 -13.79
N GLU A 142 -37.94 -4.11 -13.43
CA GLU A 142 -38.23 -3.04 -14.40
C GLU A 142 -36.92 -2.52 -14.98
N ALA A 143 -36.46 -3.14 -16.06
CA ALA A 143 -35.22 -2.80 -16.75
C ALA A 143 -35.49 -2.11 -18.09
N ARG A 144 -34.64 -1.15 -18.44
CA ARG A 144 -34.74 -0.40 -19.71
C ARG A 144 -33.42 -0.43 -20.46
N TRP A 145 -33.47 -0.92 -21.70
CA TRP A 145 -32.33 -0.87 -22.60
C TRP A 145 -32.06 0.57 -23.05
N VAL A 146 -30.79 0.98 -22.98
CA VAL A 146 -30.30 2.28 -23.41
C VAL A 146 -29.12 2.08 -24.35
N ASP A 147 -29.22 2.64 -25.56
CA ASP A 147 -28.10 2.67 -26.49
C ASP A 147 -26.96 3.55 -25.94
N ALA A 148 -25.79 2.96 -25.69
CA ALA A 148 -24.63 3.63 -25.13
C ALA A 148 -24.15 4.83 -25.96
N ARG A 149 -24.41 4.84 -27.28
CA ARG A 149 -24.09 5.95 -28.19
C ARG A 149 -24.87 7.22 -27.88
N ARG A 150 -25.98 7.10 -27.15
CA ARG A 150 -26.74 8.25 -26.64
C ARG A 150 -26.12 8.86 -25.39
N CYS A 151 -25.20 8.15 -24.74
CA CYS A 151 -24.57 8.54 -23.49
C CYS A 151 -23.09 8.93 -23.69
N ILE A 152 -22.32 8.10 -24.40
CA ILE A 152 -20.87 8.24 -24.55
C ILE A 152 -20.56 8.95 -25.88
N VAL A 153 -19.96 10.12 -25.78
CA VAL A 153 -19.53 10.92 -26.95
C VAL A 153 -18.02 10.96 -27.04
N THR A 154 -17.50 10.79 -28.25
CA THR A 154 -16.07 10.63 -28.53
C THR A 154 -15.59 11.50 -29.69
N ASP A 155 -14.27 11.53 -29.89
CA ASP A 155 -13.64 11.92 -31.15
C ASP A 155 -13.84 10.84 -32.25
N ASP A 156 -13.29 11.10 -33.44
CA ASP A 156 -13.35 10.21 -34.61
C ASP A 156 -12.13 9.28 -34.73
N THR A 157 -11.36 9.10 -33.65
CA THR A 157 -10.20 8.19 -33.63
C THR A 157 -10.66 6.72 -33.49
N HIS A 158 -11.27 6.18 -34.55
CA HIS A 158 -11.86 4.84 -34.58
C HIS A 158 -10.94 3.73 -34.05
N GLY A 159 -11.53 2.78 -33.33
CA GLY A 159 -10.82 1.69 -32.64
C GLY A 159 -10.22 2.04 -31.27
N ARG A 160 -10.01 3.34 -30.98
CA ARG A 160 -9.39 3.84 -29.74
C ARG A 160 -9.87 5.25 -29.38
N ALA A 161 -11.14 5.52 -29.62
CA ALA A 161 -11.69 6.87 -29.57
C ALA A 161 -11.60 7.47 -28.16
N ALA A 162 -11.22 8.74 -28.08
CA ALA A 162 -11.13 9.47 -26.83
C ALA A 162 -12.49 10.08 -26.47
N PRO A 163 -13.03 9.86 -25.26
CA PRO A 163 -14.31 10.42 -24.87
C PRO A 163 -14.23 11.92 -24.59
N ASP A 164 -15.21 12.68 -25.10
CA ASP A 164 -15.51 14.02 -24.62
C ASP A 164 -16.21 13.89 -23.27
N ILE A 165 -15.46 14.14 -22.20
CA ILE A 165 -15.93 13.97 -20.82
C ILE A 165 -17.14 14.86 -20.54
N ARG A 166 -17.13 16.13 -20.96
CA ARG A 166 -18.21 17.07 -20.62
C ARG A 166 -19.51 16.71 -21.34
N GLU A 167 -19.41 16.38 -22.62
CA GLU A 167 -20.55 15.96 -23.41
C GLU A 167 -21.13 14.63 -22.90
N THR A 168 -20.25 13.67 -22.61
CA THR A 168 -20.62 12.36 -22.07
C THR A 168 -21.36 12.50 -20.74
N GLU A 169 -20.87 13.34 -19.82
CA GLU A 169 -21.55 13.59 -18.54
C GLU A 169 -22.96 14.15 -18.74
N ARG A 170 -23.10 15.17 -19.61
CA ARG A 170 -24.39 15.81 -19.88
C ARG A 170 -25.39 14.83 -20.48
N ARG A 171 -25.00 14.10 -21.53
CA ARG A 171 -25.88 13.15 -22.22
C ARG A 171 -26.23 11.94 -21.35
N THR A 172 -25.27 11.41 -20.59
CA THR A 172 -25.50 10.30 -19.67
C THR A 172 -26.53 10.69 -18.61
N ARG A 173 -26.40 11.87 -18.00
CA ARG A 173 -27.38 12.34 -17.00
C ARG A 173 -28.77 12.52 -17.60
N ALA A 174 -28.87 13.11 -18.79
CA ALA A 174 -30.14 13.30 -19.48
C ALA A 174 -30.82 11.97 -19.88
N ALA A 175 -30.03 10.97 -20.28
CA ALA A 175 -30.55 9.67 -20.71
C ALA A 175 -30.91 8.76 -19.53
N LEU A 176 -30.11 8.75 -18.46
CA LEU A 176 -30.23 7.76 -17.37
C LEU A 176 -30.95 8.32 -16.12
N GLY A 177 -30.81 9.62 -15.84
CA GLY A 177 -31.41 10.27 -14.66
C GLY A 177 -32.91 10.02 -14.53
N PRO A 178 -33.73 10.30 -15.57
CA PRO A 178 -35.18 10.08 -15.50
C PRO A 178 -35.58 8.61 -15.29
N LEU A 179 -34.75 7.64 -15.71
CA LEU A 179 -35.01 6.21 -15.52
C LEU A 179 -34.80 5.84 -14.05
N LEU A 180 -33.68 6.30 -13.47
CA LEU A 180 -33.34 6.06 -12.08
C LEU A 180 -34.37 6.70 -11.12
N GLU A 181 -34.87 7.88 -11.43
CA GLU A 181 -35.94 8.56 -10.67
C GLU A 181 -37.25 7.76 -10.64
N ARG A 182 -37.53 6.97 -11.69
CA ARG A 182 -38.70 6.07 -11.76
C ARG A 182 -38.44 4.69 -11.16
N GLY A 183 -37.24 4.42 -10.66
CA GLY A 183 -36.87 3.11 -10.12
C GLY A 183 -36.63 2.03 -11.19
N GLU A 184 -36.50 2.44 -12.46
CA GLU A 184 -36.12 1.55 -13.56
C GLU A 184 -34.60 1.32 -13.54
N VAL A 185 -34.16 0.11 -13.92
CA VAL A 185 -32.74 -0.27 -14.05
C VAL A 185 -32.28 -0.01 -15.49
N PRO A 186 -31.44 1.02 -15.75
CA PRO A 186 -30.90 1.23 -17.08
C PRO A 186 -29.83 0.19 -17.41
N VAL A 187 -29.89 -0.37 -18.62
CA VAL A 187 -28.94 -1.37 -19.11
C VAL A 187 -28.35 -0.88 -20.43
N LEU A 188 -27.03 -0.79 -20.51
CA LEU A 188 -26.30 -0.32 -21.68
C LEU A 188 -25.13 -1.24 -22.04
N GLY A 189 -24.77 -1.25 -23.31
CA GLY A 189 -23.52 -1.85 -23.78
C GLY A 189 -22.29 -1.03 -23.34
N GLY A 190 -21.23 -1.69 -22.88
CA GLY A 190 -19.92 -1.06 -22.67
C GLY A 190 -19.18 -0.85 -24.00
N TYR A 191 -17.94 -0.35 -23.96
CA TYR A 191 -16.99 -0.30 -25.09
C TYR A 191 -17.37 0.63 -26.28
N VAL A 192 -18.65 0.91 -26.47
CA VAL A 192 -19.22 1.62 -27.61
C VAL A 192 -19.52 3.07 -27.26
N GLY A 193 -19.22 3.98 -28.18
CA GLY A 193 -19.63 5.39 -28.14
C GLY A 193 -20.02 5.89 -29.53
N ALA A 194 -20.24 7.19 -29.65
CA ALA A 194 -20.44 7.82 -30.95
C ALA A 194 -19.78 9.18 -31.05
N THR A 195 -19.35 9.55 -32.25
CA THR A 195 -18.90 10.90 -32.54
C THR A 195 -20.05 11.90 -32.33
N HIS A 196 -19.74 13.19 -32.33
CA HIS A 196 -20.74 14.25 -32.31
C HIS A 196 -21.77 14.14 -33.46
N GLY A 197 -21.35 13.60 -34.61
CA GLY A 197 -22.22 13.33 -35.78
C GLY A 197 -23.01 12.03 -35.70
N GLY A 198 -22.89 11.25 -34.62
CA GLY A 198 -23.61 9.99 -34.42
C GLY A 198 -22.96 8.77 -35.06
N VAL A 199 -21.73 8.88 -35.55
CA VAL A 199 -20.98 7.74 -36.11
C VAL A 199 -20.49 6.86 -34.98
N THR A 200 -20.74 5.55 -35.04
CA THR A 200 -20.31 4.59 -34.02
C THR A 200 -18.79 4.56 -33.88
N THR A 201 -18.31 4.59 -32.65
CA THR A 201 -16.89 4.45 -32.31
C THR A 201 -16.70 3.42 -31.21
N THR A 202 -15.47 2.96 -31.04
CA THR A 202 -15.09 2.09 -29.93
C THR A 202 -13.95 2.67 -29.09
N LEU A 203 -13.99 2.41 -27.78
CA LEU A 203 -13.08 2.98 -26.78
C LEU A 203 -11.73 2.24 -26.66
N GLY A 204 -11.53 1.17 -27.44
CA GLY A 204 -10.34 0.32 -27.36
C GLY A 204 -10.32 -0.62 -26.14
N ARG A 205 -9.12 -1.09 -25.78
CA ARG A 205 -8.91 -2.12 -24.74
C ARG A 205 -9.47 -1.67 -23.39
N GLY A 206 -10.22 -2.56 -22.73
CA GLY A 206 -10.88 -2.26 -21.45
C GLY A 206 -12.08 -1.33 -21.58
N GLY A 207 -12.59 -1.10 -22.80
CA GLY A 207 -13.61 -0.08 -23.05
C GLY A 207 -14.90 -0.26 -22.27
N SER A 208 -15.33 -1.48 -21.93
CA SER A 208 -16.52 -1.67 -21.09
C SER A 208 -16.30 -1.21 -19.64
N ASP A 209 -15.11 -1.43 -19.08
CA ASP A 209 -14.75 -0.89 -17.76
C ASP A 209 -14.66 0.63 -17.82
N TYR A 210 -14.15 1.17 -18.93
CA TYR A 210 -14.09 2.61 -19.16
C TYR A 210 -15.49 3.23 -19.24
N THR A 211 -16.42 2.62 -19.97
CA THR A 211 -17.83 3.02 -20.01
C THR A 211 -18.42 3.06 -18.60
N ALA A 212 -18.18 2.03 -17.78
CA ALA A 212 -18.68 2.00 -16.41
C ALA A 212 -18.12 3.14 -15.55
N ALA A 213 -16.84 3.46 -15.71
CA ALA A 213 -16.22 4.60 -15.02
C ALA A 213 -16.75 5.95 -15.51
N LEU A 214 -16.95 6.13 -16.81
CA LEU A 214 -17.54 7.35 -17.40
C LEU A 214 -18.97 7.56 -16.89
N VAL A 215 -19.78 6.50 -16.89
CA VAL A 215 -21.15 6.54 -16.38
C VAL A 215 -21.19 6.80 -14.88
N GLY A 216 -20.31 6.14 -14.12
CA GLY A 216 -20.18 6.36 -12.68
C GLY A 216 -19.83 7.81 -12.35
N ALA A 217 -18.84 8.37 -13.05
CA ALA A 217 -18.44 9.76 -12.91
C ALA A 217 -19.56 10.75 -13.28
N ALA A 218 -20.30 10.48 -14.36
CA ALA A 218 -21.41 11.32 -14.82
C ALA A 218 -22.57 11.39 -13.82
N LEU A 219 -22.83 10.28 -13.12
CA LEU A 219 -23.94 10.15 -12.17
C LEU A 219 -23.53 10.38 -10.71
N ASP A 220 -22.25 10.67 -10.44
CA ASP A 220 -21.71 10.74 -9.07
C ASP A 220 -22.01 9.47 -8.26
N ALA A 221 -21.78 8.32 -8.89
CA ALA A 221 -22.12 7.01 -8.36
C ALA A 221 -21.42 6.75 -7.01
N ARG A 222 -22.08 5.99 -6.12
CA ARG A 222 -21.49 5.64 -4.82
C ARG A 222 -20.30 4.69 -4.95
N GLU A 223 -20.35 3.80 -5.94
CA GLU A 223 -19.31 2.84 -6.28
C GLU A 223 -19.53 2.30 -7.71
N ILE A 224 -18.44 1.80 -8.30
CA ILE A 224 -18.47 1.06 -9.57
C ILE A 224 -18.06 -0.38 -9.26
N GLN A 225 -18.90 -1.35 -9.59
CA GLN A 225 -18.63 -2.77 -9.42
C GLN A 225 -18.27 -3.41 -10.76
N ILE A 226 -17.08 -3.99 -10.84
CA ILE A 226 -16.58 -4.74 -12.00
C ILE A 226 -16.72 -6.24 -11.69
N TRP A 227 -17.76 -6.84 -12.25
CA TRP A 227 -18.06 -8.26 -12.14
C TRP A 227 -17.35 -9.06 -13.23
N THR A 228 -16.52 -10.00 -12.79
CA THR A 228 -15.62 -10.80 -13.63
C THR A 228 -15.64 -12.27 -13.21
N ASP A 229 -14.63 -13.05 -13.61
CA ASP A 229 -14.42 -14.45 -13.31
C ASP A 229 -13.29 -14.70 -12.29
N VAL A 230 -12.83 -13.65 -11.64
CA VAL A 230 -11.83 -13.70 -10.57
C VAL A 230 -12.35 -13.03 -9.30
N PRO A 231 -11.98 -13.51 -8.11
CA PRO A 231 -12.46 -13.00 -6.82
C PRO A 231 -11.94 -11.61 -6.46
N GLY A 232 -11.12 -10.99 -7.31
CA GLY A 232 -10.50 -9.69 -7.09
C GLY A 232 -9.09 -9.64 -7.67
N VAL A 233 -8.32 -8.64 -7.25
CA VAL A 233 -6.87 -8.59 -7.52
C VAL A 233 -6.17 -9.54 -6.55
N MET A 234 -5.31 -10.40 -7.07
CA MET A 234 -4.59 -11.39 -6.27
C MET A 234 -3.20 -10.86 -5.87
N THR A 235 -2.66 -11.36 -4.74
CA THR A 235 -1.29 -11.07 -4.28
C THR A 235 -0.19 -11.52 -5.26
N ALA A 236 -0.50 -12.48 -6.13
CA ALA A 236 0.30 -12.92 -7.27
C ALA A 236 -0.62 -13.72 -8.22
N ASP A 237 -0.16 -14.05 -9.42
CA ASP A 237 -0.91 -14.94 -10.33
C ASP A 237 -1.13 -16.32 -9.68
N PRO A 238 -2.38 -16.76 -9.45
CA PRO A 238 -2.68 -18.05 -8.80
C PRO A 238 -2.15 -19.27 -9.57
N ARG A 239 -1.88 -19.12 -10.88
CA ARG A 239 -1.29 -20.17 -11.72
C ARG A 239 0.21 -20.34 -11.47
N VAL A 240 0.85 -19.32 -10.89
CA VAL A 240 2.27 -19.35 -10.49
C VAL A 240 2.41 -19.64 -9.00
N VAL A 241 1.53 -19.06 -8.19
CA VAL A 241 1.55 -19.19 -6.73
C VAL A 241 0.19 -19.67 -6.24
N SER A 242 0.10 -20.95 -5.88
CA SER A 242 -1.16 -21.55 -5.42
C SER A 242 -1.69 -20.97 -4.10
N SER A 243 -0.82 -20.37 -3.29
CA SER A 243 -1.17 -19.68 -2.04
C SER A 243 -1.55 -18.20 -2.25
N ALA A 244 -1.70 -17.75 -3.49
CA ALA A 244 -2.14 -16.40 -3.79
C ALA A 244 -3.56 -16.16 -3.24
N ARG A 245 -3.76 -14.96 -2.70
CA ARG A 245 -4.98 -14.57 -2.01
C ARG A 245 -5.47 -13.21 -2.52
N THR A 246 -6.76 -12.95 -2.35
CA THR A 246 -7.38 -11.69 -2.76
C THR A 246 -6.83 -10.54 -1.91
N VAL A 247 -6.40 -9.46 -2.56
CA VAL A 247 -6.00 -8.22 -1.91
C VAL A 247 -7.28 -7.45 -1.57
N PRO A 248 -7.55 -7.11 -0.30
CA PRO A 248 -8.81 -6.48 0.08
C PRO A 248 -8.94 -5.05 -0.43
N THR A 249 -7.85 -4.27 -0.37
CA THR A 249 -7.83 -2.85 -0.73
C THR A 249 -6.57 -2.45 -1.49
N LEU A 250 -6.75 -1.64 -2.53
CA LEU A 250 -5.69 -1.03 -3.32
C LEU A 250 -5.95 0.47 -3.49
N SER A 251 -4.89 1.27 -3.55
CA SER A 251 -5.01 2.63 -4.03
C SER A 251 -5.09 2.65 -5.56
N TYR A 252 -5.62 3.73 -6.14
CA TYR A 252 -5.63 3.87 -7.59
C TYR A 252 -4.23 3.83 -8.21
N ALA A 253 -3.23 4.32 -7.49
CA ALA A 253 -1.84 4.26 -7.92
C ALA A 253 -1.36 2.80 -8.01
N GLU A 254 -1.56 2.01 -6.94
CA GLU A 254 -1.21 0.59 -6.93
C GLU A 254 -1.95 -0.20 -8.03
N ALA A 255 -3.25 0.03 -8.19
CA ALA A 255 -4.05 -0.63 -9.22
C ALA A 255 -3.60 -0.27 -10.65
N SER A 256 -3.18 0.98 -10.87
CA SER A 256 -2.67 1.43 -12.17
C SER A 256 -1.35 0.74 -12.55
N GLU A 257 -0.44 0.56 -11.59
CA GLU A 257 0.81 -0.18 -11.83
C GLU A 257 0.52 -1.65 -12.16
N LEU A 258 -0.40 -2.28 -11.43
CA LEU A 258 -0.75 -3.69 -11.63
C LEU A 258 -1.41 -3.98 -12.96
N ALA A 259 -2.34 -3.10 -13.35
CA ALA A 259 -3.04 -3.14 -14.62
C ALA A 259 -2.06 -3.17 -15.82
N TYR A 260 -0.90 -2.53 -15.66
CA TYR A 260 0.12 -2.47 -16.70
C TYR A 260 1.03 -3.71 -16.74
N PHE A 261 1.45 -4.23 -15.57
CA PHE A 261 2.50 -5.26 -15.48
C PHE A 261 2.03 -6.70 -15.23
N GLY A 262 0.72 -6.99 -15.22
CA GLY A 262 0.27 -8.39 -15.20
C GLY A 262 -1.18 -8.66 -14.78
N ALA A 263 -1.87 -7.71 -14.15
CA ALA A 263 -3.28 -7.87 -13.80
C ALA A 263 -4.16 -7.51 -15.01
N LYS A 264 -4.51 -8.50 -15.83
CA LYS A 264 -5.40 -8.33 -17.02
C LYS A 264 -6.80 -7.80 -16.71
N VAL A 265 -7.13 -7.60 -15.43
CA VAL A 265 -8.47 -7.28 -14.92
C VAL A 265 -8.80 -5.80 -15.06
N LEU A 266 -7.82 -4.91 -15.03
CA LEU A 266 -8.03 -3.46 -15.15
C LEU A 266 -7.02 -2.87 -16.14
N HIS A 267 -7.38 -1.76 -16.77
CA HIS A 267 -6.46 -0.98 -17.61
C HIS A 267 -6.38 0.44 -17.05
N PRO A 268 -5.20 1.07 -16.89
CA PRO A 268 -5.07 2.30 -16.08
C PRO A 268 -6.00 3.44 -16.54
N LYS A 269 -6.11 3.62 -17.86
CA LYS A 269 -7.00 4.63 -18.46
C LYS A 269 -8.47 4.46 -18.09
N THR A 270 -8.92 3.24 -17.75
CA THR A 270 -10.33 2.97 -17.45
C THR A 270 -10.71 3.45 -16.05
N LEU A 271 -9.75 3.58 -15.14
CA LEU A 271 -9.98 4.06 -13.77
C LEU A 271 -10.01 5.59 -13.66
N GLU A 272 -9.43 6.31 -14.62
CA GLU A 272 -9.23 7.76 -14.54
C GLU A 272 -10.52 8.57 -14.23
N PRO A 273 -11.70 8.30 -14.82
CA PRO A 273 -12.93 9.01 -14.47
C PRO A 273 -13.33 8.79 -13.01
N ALA A 274 -13.21 7.54 -12.53
CA ALA A 274 -13.49 7.18 -11.14
C ALA A 274 -12.50 7.83 -10.18
N MET A 275 -11.21 7.85 -10.53
CA MET A 275 -10.14 8.51 -9.78
C MET A 275 -10.42 10.00 -9.58
N ARG A 276 -10.74 10.73 -10.65
CA ARG A 276 -11.01 12.18 -10.62
C ARG A 276 -12.20 12.52 -9.72
N ARG A 277 -13.21 11.66 -9.67
CA ARG A 277 -14.41 11.81 -8.83
C ARG A 277 -14.29 11.12 -7.47
N ARG A 278 -13.17 10.45 -7.18
CA ARG A 278 -12.94 9.63 -5.97
C ARG A 278 -14.02 8.56 -5.75
N ILE A 279 -14.53 7.96 -6.83
CA ILE A 279 -15.57 6.91 -6.78
C ILE A 279 -14.91 5.53 -6.64
N PRO A 280 -15.10 4.81 -5.52
CA PRO A 280 -14.46 3.52 -5.32
C PRO A 280 -14.87 2.51 -6.40
N VAL A 281 -13.89 1.74 -6.89
CA VAL A 281 -14.09 0.67 -7.87
C VAL A 281 -13.88 -0.67 -7.18
N ARG A 282 -14.88 -1.56 -7.21
CA ARG A 282 -14.85 -2.88 -6.58
C ARG A 282 -14.78 -3.98 -7.63
N ILE A 283 -13.79 -4.87 -7.55
CA ILE A 283 -13.64 -6.02 -8.45
C ILE A 283 -14.21 -7.25 -7.74
N LEU A 284 -15.10 -7.98 -8.41
CA LEU A 284 -15.90 -9.08 -7.84
C LEU A 284 -15.99 -10.29 -8.78
N ASP A 285 -16.12 -11.49 -8.21
CA ASP A 285 -16.45 -12.70 -8.98
C ASP A 285 -17.95 -12.87 -9.10
N SER A 286 -18.45 -12.86 -10.33
CA SER A 286 -19.87 -13.13 -10.62
C SER A 286 -20.35 -14.54 -10.23
N ARG A 287 -19.45 -15.48 -9.95
CA ARG A 287 -19.76 -16.83 -9.46
C ARG A 287 -19.79 -16.94 -7.93
N ALA A 288 -19.23 -15.97 -7.22
CA ALA A 288 -19.19 -15.90 -5.76
C ALA A 288 -19.59 -14.48 -5.29
N PRO A 289 -20.87 -14.08 -5.47
CA PRO A 289 -21.30 -12.70 -5.26
C PRO A 289 -21.25 -12.21 -3.81
N ASP A 290 -21.14 -13.14 -2.85
CA ASP A 290 -20.99 -12.81 -1.43
C ASP A 290 -19.53 -12.50 -1.04
N ASP A 291 -18.56 -12.79 -1.92
CA ASP A 291 -17.15 -12.48 -1.66
C ASP A 291 -16.92 -10.96 -1.70
N PRO A 292 -16.13 -10.41 -0.75
CA PRO A 292 -15.96 -8.95 -0.61
C PRO A 292 -15.20 -8.29 -1.77
N GLY A 293 -14.45 -9.09 -2.54
CA GLY A 293 -13.67 -8.61 -3.66
C GLY A 293 -12.43 -7.81 -3.29
N THR A 294 -11.97 -6.99 -4.24
CA THR A 294 -10.95 -5.95 -4.02
C THR A 294 -11.57 -4.58 -4.23
N VAL A 295 -11.35 -3.66 -3.29
CA VAL A 295 -11.73 -2.25 -3.42
C VAL A 295 -10.54 -1.41 -3.85
N VAL A 296 -10.69 -0.65 -4.94
CA VAL A 296 -9.73 0.33 -5.42
C VAL A 296 -10.25 1.74 -5.11
N ALA A 297 -9.50 2.53 -4.33
CA ALA A 297 -9.92 3.85 -3.86
C ALA A 297 -8.77 4.89 -3.84
N ALA A 298 -9.09 6.15 -3.50
CA ALA A 298 -8.10 7.24 -3.44
C ALA A 298 -7.12 7.09 -2.27
N GLU A 299 -7.64 6.64 -1.13
CA GLU A 299 -6.87 6.29 0.06
C GLU A 299 -7.14 4.80 0.29
N ALA A 300 -6.12 3.97 0.15
CA ALA A 300 -6.15 2.66 0.81
C ALA A 300 -5.84 2.89 2.29
N GLU A 301 -6.24 1.96 3.18
CA GLU A 301 -5.64 1.90 4.51
C GLU A 301 -4.13 1.71 4.31
N ALA A 302 -3.40 2.83 4.33
CA ALA A 302 -1.97 2.85 4.18
C ALA A 302 -1.42 2.06 5.36
N SER A 303 -0.84 0.90 5.06
CA SER A 303 0.16 0.28 5.91
C SER A 303 1.49 0.61 5.24
N PRO A 304 2.10 1.78 5.54
CA PRO A 304 3.34 2.19 4.90
C PRO A 304 4.38 1.06 5.02
N GLY A 305 5.00 0.69 3.90
CA GLY A 305 6.06 -0.32 3.90
C GLY A 305 5.59 -1.77 3.71
N THR A 306 4.37 -1.99 3.24
CA THR A 306 3.87 -3.33 2.91
C THR A 306 3.83 -3.56 1.41
N VAL A 307 4.43 -4.66 0.95
CA VAL A 307 4.18 -5.20 -0.38
C VAL A 307 2.76 -5.76 -0.36
N LYS A 308 1.94 -5.44 -1.38
CA LYS A 308 0.57 -5.97 -1.49
C LYS A 308 0.45 -7.03 -2.56
N THR A 309 1.22 -6.91 -3.63
CA THR A 309 1.13 -7.85 -4.75
C THR A 309 2.39 -7.83 -5.61
N ILE A 310 2.62 -8.95 -6.29
CA ILE A 310 3.75 -9.16 -7.20
C ILE A 310 3.19 -9.61 -8.54
N ALA A 311 3.42 -8.80 -9.56
CA ALA A 311 3.03 -9.07 -10.94
C ALA A 311 4.25 -9.46 -11.77
N HIS A 312 4.01 -10.16 -12.89
CA HIS A 312 5.03 -10.41 -13.89
C HIS A 312 4.45 -10.34 -15.30
N LYS A 313 5.28 -9.90 -16.25
CA LYS A 313 4.98 -9.85 -17.69
C LYS A 313 6.11 -10.57 -18.44
N ALA A 314 5.76 -11.68 -19.08
CA ALA A 314 6.65 -12.47 -19.95
C ALA A 314 6.61 -11.96 -21.41
N GLY A 315 7.52 -12.45 -22.26
CA GLY A 315 7.61 -12.05 -23.66
C GLY A 315 8.17 -10.65 -23.83
N ILE A 316 9.24 -10.34 -23.10
CA ILE A 316 9.90 -9.03 -23.12
C ILE A 316 11.27 -9.15 -23.79
N THR A 317 11.56 -8.17 -24.64
CA THR A 317 12.90 -7.95 -25.21
C THR A 317 13.51 -6.70 -24.56
N VAL A 318 14.75 -6.80 -24.10
CA VAL A 318 15.54 -5.67 -23.61
C VAL A 318 16.47 -5.18 -24.72
N LEU A 319 16.43 -3.89 -25.01
CA LEU A 319 17.31 -3.18 -25.92
C LEU A 319 18.26 -2.32 -25.08
N GLN A 320 19.56 -2.53 -25.20
CA GLN A 320 20.58 -1.71 -24.57
C GLN A 320 21.36 -0.94 -25.62
N ILE A 321 21.35 0.39 -25.51
CA ILE A 321 22.01 1.30 -26.44
C ILE A 321 23.15 1.98 -25.68
N THR A 322 24.39 1.78 -26.10
CA THR A 322 25.58 2.38 -25.49
C THR A 322 26.20 3.40 -26.43
N SER A 323 26.38 4.63 -25.96
CA SER A 323 26.95 5.73 -26.75
C SER A 323 27.66 6.74 -25.87
N ALA A 324 28.96 6.92 -26.06
CA ALA A 324 29.72 8.00 -25.41
C ALA A 324 29.18 9.40 -25.79
N ARG A 325 28.46 9.51 -26.91
CA ARG A 325 27.81 10.75 -27.37
C ARG A 325 26.64 11.16 -26.47
N MET A 326 26.15 10.29 -25.59
CA MET A 326 25.09 10.62 -24.63
C MET A 326 25.57 11.57 -23.53
N LEU A 327 26.85 11.50 -23.16
CA LEU A 327 27.40 12.20 -22.02
C LEU A 327 27.40 13.72 -22.24
N GLY A 328 26.57 14.44 -21.49
CA GLY A 328 26.40 15.89 -21.61
C GLY A 328 25.68 16.35 -22.89
N ALA A 329 25.13 15.44 -23.69
CA ALA A 329 24.46 15.78 -24.94
C ALA A 329 22.94 15.97 -24.74
N HIS A 330 22.47 17.16 -25.08
CA HIS A 330 21.06 17.47 -25.30
C HIS A 330 20.52 16.76 -26.55
N GLY A 331 19.32 16.18 -26.44
CA GLY A 331 18.56 15.63 -27.57
C GLY A 331 18.76 14.13 -27.84
N PHE A 332 19.72 13.46 -27.20
CA PHE A 332 19.96 12.02 -27.41
C PHE A 332 18.73 11.17 -27.09
N LEU A 333 18.14 11.35 -25.90
CA LEU A 333 16.93 10.62 -25.49
C LEU A 333 15.74 10.92 -26.41
N ARG A 334 15.60 12.16 -26.89
CA ARG A 334 14.57 12.53 -27.87
C ARG A 334 14.77 11.76 -29.17
N ALA A 335 15.97 11.78 -29.74
CA ALA A 335 16.28 11.08 -30.98
C ALA A 335 16.05 9.57 -30.85
N LEU A 336 16.39 9.00 -29.69
CA LEU A 336 16.13 7.60 -29.36
C LEU A 336 14.63 7.29 -29.36
N PHE A 337 13.81 8.06 -28.63
CA PHE A 337 12.36 7.82 -28.56
C PHE A 337 11.62 8.15 -29.87
N GLU A 338 12.13 9.06 -30.70
CA GLU A 338 11.58 9.33 -32.04
C GLU A 338 11.68 8.10 -32.96
N VAL A 339 12.68 7.23 -32.79
CA VAL A 339 12.76 5.95 -33.54
C VAL A 339 11.57 5.06 -33.17
N PHE A 340 11.31 4.87 -31.88
CA PHE A 340 10.19 4.04 -31.40
C PHE A 340 8.84 4.58 -31.85
N ASP A 341 8.65 5.91 -31.82
CA ASP A 341 7.41 6.56 -32.27
C ASP A 341 7.17 6.35 -33.78
N ARG A 342 8.20 6.55 -34.63
CA ARG A 342 8.10 6.29 -36.08
C ARG A 342 7.67 4.86 -36.40
N HIS A 343 8.23 3.89 -35.68
CA HIS A 343 7.93 2.46 -35.85
C HIS A 343 6.71 2.01 -35.05
N ARG A 344 6.04 2.91 -34.32
CA ARG A 344 4.87 2.63 -33.48
C ARG A 344 5.10 1.51 -32.47
N VAL A 345 6.33 1.42 -31.93
CA VAL A 345 6.71 0.45 -30.90
C VAL A 345 6.57 1.07 -29.52
N SER A 346 5.75 0.47 -28.67
CA SER A 346 5.59 0.90 -27.29
C SER A 346 6.77 0.44 -26.43
N VAL A 347 7.34 1.37 -25.65
CA VAL A 347 8.38 1.09 -24.66
C VAL A 347 7.73 0.98 -23.29
N ASP A 348 8.11 -0.05 -22.51
CA ASP A 348 7.54 -0.34 -21.19
C ASP A 348 8.37 0.26 -20.05
N VAL A 349 9.61 -0.21 -19.88
CA VAL A 349 10.51 0.15 -18.79
C VAL A 349 11.77 0.77 -19.37
N VAL A 350 12.27 1.84 -18.74
CA VAL A 350 13.49 2.55 -19.15
C VAL A 350 14.41 2.70 -17.94
N THR A 351 15.71 2.48 -18.15
CA THR A 351 16.78 2.84 -17.22
C THR A 351 17.95 3.46 -17.97
N THR A 352 18.70 4.33 -17.30
CA THR A 352 19.81 5.09 -17.90
C THR A 352 21.05 5.00 -17.02
N SER A 353 22.22 4.87 -17.65
CA SER A 353 23.52 5.24 -17.07
C SER A 353 24.01 6.54 -17.72
N GLU A 354 25.24 6.95 -17.41
CA GLU A 354 25.90 8.12 -18.00
C GLU A 354 26.09 8.00 -19.52
N VAL A 355 26.25 6.78 -20.04
CA VAL A 355 26.56 6.52 -21.45
C VAL A 355 25.70 5.43 -22.09
N SER A 356 24.71 4.90 -21.37
CA SER A 356 23.83 3.85 -21.91
C SER A 356 22.38 4.04 -21.52
N VAL A 357 21.49 3.59 -22.39
CA VAL A 357 20.05 3.51 -22.14
C VAL A 357 19.61 2.07 -22.35
N SER A 358 18.93 1.48 -21.35
CA SER A 358 18.29 0.18 -21.51
C SER A 358 16.78 0.35 -21.45
N LEU A 359 16.09 -0.26 -22.41
CA LEU A 359 14.64 -0.17 -22.59
C LEU A 359 14.06 -1.57 -22.75
N SER A 360 12.80 -1.76 -22.38
CA SER A 360 12.07 -2.99 -22.64
C SER A 360 10.89 -2.77 -23.59
N VAL A 361 10.68 -3.73 -24.49
CA VAL A 361 9.57 -3.78 -25.47
C VAL A 361 8.96 -5.19 -25.49
N GLU A 362 7.76 -5.35 -26.03
CA GLU A 362 7.14 -6.67 -26.21
C GLU A 362 7.83 -7.45 -27.36
N ASP A 363 7.98 -8.77 -27.17
CA ASP A 363 8.64 -9.68 -28.13
C ASP A 363 7.94 -9.74 -29.50
N SER A 364 6.67 -9.39 -29.55
CA SER A 364 5.83 -9.36 -30.76
C SER A 364 6.19 -8.24 -31.73
N ALA A 365 6.98 -7.25 -31.29
CA ALA A 365 7.42 -6.15 -32.15
C ALA A 365 8.47 -6.64 -33.16
N ASP A 366 8.32 -6.21 -34.42
CA ASP A 366 9.42 -6.31 -35.39
C ASP A 366 10.46 -5.23 -35.05
N LEU A 367 11.59 -5.67 -34.53
CA LEU A 367 12.68 -4.80 -34.09
C LEU A 367 13.78 -4.64 -35.14
N SER A 368 13.65 -5.25 -36.32
CA SER A 368 14.70 -5.20 -37.35
C SER A 368 15.01 -3.76 -37.78
N ALA A 369 13.98 -3.03 -38.24
CA ALA A 369 14.10 -1.62 -38.64
C ALA A 369 14.43 -0.68 -37.47
N VAL A 370 13.89 -0.97 -36.28
CA VAL A 370 14.18 -0.21 -35.04
C VAL A 370 15.67 -0.33 -34.68
N THR A 371 16.21 -1.54 -34.71
CA THR A 371 17.61 -1.82 -34.34
C THR A 371 18.56 -1.15 -35.34
N GLU A 372 18.29 -1.26 -36.64
CA GLU A 372 19.11 -0.61 -37.68
C GLU A 372 19.17 0.92 -37.52
N GLU A 373 18.06 1.56 -37.16
CA GLU A 373 18.06 3.01 -36.89
C GLU A 373 18.78 3.37 -35.57
N LEU A 374 18.60 2.56 -34.52
CA LEU A 374 19.27 2.78 -33.23
C LEU A 374 20.79 2.59 -33.31
N GLU A 375 21.29 1.70 -34.18
CA GLU A 375 22.72 1.50 -34.42
C GLU A 375 23.44 2.77 -34.93
N ARG A 376 22.70 3.72 -35.51
CA ARG A 376 23.23 5.03 -35.91
C ARG A 376 23.51 5.94 -34.69
N LEU A 377 22.81 5.71 -33.59
CA LEU A 377 22.91 6.48 -32.34
C LEU A 377 23.97 5.90 -31.38
N GLY A 378 24.17 4.59 -31.39
CA GLY A 378 25.12 3.89 -30.52
C GLY A 378 25.20 2.39 -30.79
N GLU A 379 26.02 1.68 -30.03
CA GLU A 379 26.06 0.22 -30.06
C GLU A 379 24.77 -0.36 -29.46
N VAL A 380 24.07 -1.20 -30.22
CA VAL A 380 22.79 -1.80 -29.80
C VAL A 380 22.98 -3.27 -29.46
N ARG A 381 22.54 -3.67 -28.28
CA ARG A 381 22.46 -5.06 -27.84
C ARG A 381 21.00 -5.42 -27.60
N VAL A 382 20.58 -6.55 -28.16
CA VAL A 382 19.20 -7.06 -28.07
C VAL A 382 19.19 -8.33 -27.24
N GLU A 383 18.40 -8.37 -26.17
CA GLU A 383 18.24 -9.52 -25.29
C GLU A 383 16.77 -9.95 -25.25
N ARG A 384 16.44 -11.04 -25.95
CA ARG A 384 15.09 -11.62 -26.00
C ARG A 384 14.88 -12.61 -24.83
N GLY A 385 13.63 -13.02 -24.61
CA GLY A 385 13.30 -14.04 -23.60
C GLY A 385 13.47 -13.52 -22.16
N ARG A 386 13.08 -12.27 -21.93
CA ARG A 386 13.09 -11.63 -20.63
C ARG A 386 11.67 -11.53 -20.07
N ALA A 387 11.59 -11.35 -18.76
CA ALA A 387 10.34 -11.06 -18.08
C ALA A 387 10.51 -9.90 -17.11
N ILE A 388 9.51 -9.01 -17.08
CA ILE A 388 9.40 -7.95 -16.08
C ILE A 388 8.76 -8.55 -14.82
N ILE A 389 9.36 -8.26 -13.67
CA ILE A 389 8.79 -8.49 -12.33
C ILE A 389 8.49 -7.12 -11.73
N CYS A 390 7.27 -6.95 -11.24
CA CYS A 390 6.83 -5.71 -10.61
C CYS A 390 6.30 -6.01 -9.20
N VAL A 391 6.98 -5.47 -8.20
CA VAL A 391 6.56 -5.51 -6.80
C VAL A 391 5.76 -4.24 -6.53
N VAL A 392 4.52 -4.37 -6.07
CA VAL A 392 3.60 -3.25 -5.86
C VAL A 392 3.14 -3.18 -4.41
N GLY A 393 3.15 -1.98 -3.85
CA GLY A 393 2.71 -1.66 -2.49
C GLY A 393 3.07 -0.22 -2.12
N GLU A 394 2.46 0.34 -1.08
CA GLU A 394 2.73 1.73 -0.69
C GLU A 394 4.04 1.92 0.07
N GLY A 395 4.81 2.94 -0.34
CA GLY A 395 5.99 3.39 0.38
C GLY A 395 7.26 2.59 0.06
N LEU A 396 7.30 1.80 -1.02
CA LEU A 396 8.44 0.93 -1.35
C LEU A 396 9.77 1.68 -1.48
N HIS A 397 9.74 2.90 -2.03
CA HIS A 397 10.93 3.76 -2.15
C HIS A 397 11.30 4.53 -0.86
N THR A 398 10.38 4.68 0.09
CA THR A 398 10.56 5.45 1.34
C THR A 398 10.77 4.57 2.57
N THR A 399 10.47 3.28 2.48
CA THR A 399 10.65 2.33 3.58
C THR A 399 11.99 1.61 3.42
N PRO A 400 12.96 1.85 4.32
CA PRO A 400 14.24 1.16 4.28
C PRO A 400 14.06 -0.37 4.39
N GLY A 401 14.92 -1.12 3.70
CA GLY A 401 15.00 -2.58 3.83
C GLY A 401 14.09 -3.39 2.89
N ILE A 402 13.05 -2.81 2.28
CA ILE A 402 12.20 -3.56 1.33
C ILE A 402 12.98 -3.97 0.08
N ALA A 403 13.69 -3.02 -0.54
CA ALA A 403 14.53 -3.33 -1.69
C ALA A 403 15.61 -4.37 -1.36
N ALA A 404 16.22 -4.26 -0.17
CA ALA A 404 17.19 -5.25 0.31
C ALA A 404 16.57 -6.64 0.45
N ARG A 405 15.37 -6.76 1.05
CA ARG A 405 14.64 -8.03 1.14
C ARG A 405 14.30 -8.61 -0.22
N VAL A 406 13.85 -7.78 -1.16
CA VAL A 406 13.55 -8.20 -2.54
C VAL A 406 14.80 -8.82 -3.16
N PHE A 407 15.90 -8.08 -3.21
CA PHE A 407 17.12 -8.53 -3.89
C PHE A 407 17.88 -9.64 -3.15
N GLU A 408 17.82 -9.69 -1.81
CA GLU A 408 18.38 -10.80 -1.03
C GLU A 408 17.63 -12.12 -1.30
N THR A 409 16.30 -12.07 -1.43
CA THR A 409 15.46 -13.25 -1.72
C THR A 409 15.83 -13.91 -3.06
N ILE A 410 16.31 -13.10 -4.02
CA ILE A 410 16.64 -13.53 -5.37
C ILE A 410 18.12 -13.34 -5.70
N ARG A 411 18.99 -13.40 -4.68
CA ARG A 411 20.44 -13.17 -4.80
C ARG A 411 21.16 -14.09 -5.81
N ASP A 412 20.56 -15.22 -6.15
CA ASP A 412 21.03 -16.20 -7.14
C ASP A 412 20.40 -16.02 -8.54
N ILE A 413 19.62 -14.96 -8.75
CA ILE A 413 18.95 -14.65 -10.02
C ILE A 413 19.49 -13.33 -10.56
N ASN A 414 20.08 -13.37 -11.75
CA ASN A 414 20.61 -12.18 -12.41
C ASN A 414 19.47 -11.24 -12.82
N ILE A 415 19.68 -9.96 -12.56
CA ILE A 415 18.77 -8.88 -12.93
C ILE A 415 19.40 -8.08 -14.06
N SER A 416 18.67 -7.90 -15.16
CA SER A 416 19.16 -7.18 -16.35
C SER A 416 18.84 -5.69 -16.31
N LEU A 417 17.76 -5.32 -15.63
CA LEU A 417 17.28 -3.94 -15.54
C LEU A 417 16.61 -3.73 -14.18
N ILE A 418 16.86 -2.60 -13.54
CA ILE A 418 16.10 -2.13 -12.37
C ILE A 418 15.53 -0.75 -12.71
N SER A 419 14.24 -0.56 -12.43
CA SER A 419 13.54 0.71 -12.56
C SER A 419 12.71 0.97 -11.31
N GLN A 420 13.06 2.05 -10.64
CA GLN A 420 12.31 2.60 -9.51
C GLN A 420 12.21 4.10 -9.74
N GLY A 421 11.03 4.55 -10.18
CA GLY A 421 10.77 5.95 -10.50
C GLY A 421 10.32 6.75 -9.27
N ALA A 422 9.78 7.96 -9.51
CA ALA A 422 9.13 8.78 -8.47
C ALA A 422 7.81 8.16 -7.94
N SER A 423 7.31 7.11 -8.60
CA SER A 423 6.15 6.36 -8.15
C SER A 423 6.46 5.71 -6.80
N ARG A 424 5.68 6.06 -5.78
CA ARG A 424 5.88 5.52 -4.42
C ARG A 424 5.48 4.07 -4.28
N VAL A 425 4.86 3.51 -5.33
CA VAL A 425 4.04 2.30 -5.25
C VAL A 425 4.61 1.09 -5.97
N ASN A 426 5.72 1.22 -6.71
CA ASN A 426 6.32 0.10 -7.45
C ASN A 426 7.85 -0.03 -7.25
N LEU A 427 8.33 -1.25 -7.48
CA LEU A 427 9.73 -1.59 -7.74
C LEU A 427 9.74 -2.61 -8.87
N THR A 428 10.29 -2.22 -10.01
CA THR A 428 10.27 -3.02 -11.24
C THR A 428 11.67 -3.47 -11.61
N PHE A 429 11.83 -4.72 -12.01
CA PHE A 429 13.10 -5.23 -12.51
C PHE A 429 12.89 -6.35 -13.52
N VAL A 430 13.91 -6.62 -14.32
CA VAL A 430 13.85 -7.60 -15.42
C VAL A 430 14.75 -8.78 -15.13
N VAL A 431 14.22 -9.99 -15.28
CA VAL A 431 14.92 -11.27 -15.11
C VAL A 431 14.82 -12.10 -16.39
N ASP A 432 15.56 -13.21 -16.43
CA ASP A 432 15.36 -14.24 -17.45
C ASP A 432 13.95 -14.83 -17.36
N GLU A 433 13.25 -14.95 -18.49
CA GLU A 433 11.87 -15.45 -18.51
C GLU A 433 11.76 -16.87 -17.92
N ALA A 434 12.78 -17.72 -18.12
CA ALA A 434 12.80 -19.06 -17.57
C ALA A 434 12.81 -19.07 -16.03
N ARG A 435 13.30 -18.01 -15.38
CA ARG A 435 13.34 -17.84 -13.93
C ARG A 435 12.17 -16.99 -13.40
N ALA A 436 11.32 -16.44 -14.25
CA ALA A 436 10.28 -15.48 -13.85
C ALA A 436 9.28 -16.06 -12.83
N ARG A 437 8.76 -17.26 -13.11
CA ARG A 437 7.79 -17.94 -12.22
C ARG A 437 8.39 -18.26 -10.85
N GLU A 438 9.62 -18.76 -10.84
CA GLU A 438 10.38 -19.02 -9.62
C GLU A 438 10.63 -17.74 -8.82
N THR A 439 11.01 -16.66 -9.51
CA THR A 439 11.22 -15.33 -8.93
C THR A 439 9.95 -14.84 -8.23
N VAL A 440 8.81 -14.87 -8.92
CA VAL A 440 7.51 -14.49 -8.35
C VAL A 440 7.17 -15.37 -7.14
N ALA A 441 7.35 -16.68 -7.22
CA ALA A 441 7.02 -17.59 -6.12
C ALA A 441 7.89 -17.35 -4.88
N ARG A 442 9.21 -17.16 -5.04
CA ARG A 442 10.15 -16.87 -3.94
C ARG A 442 9.84 -15.51 -3.29
N LEU A 443 9.64 -14.48 -4.10
CA LEU A 443 9.30 -13.15 -3.61
C LEU A 443 7.93 -13.14 -2.94
N HIS A 444 6.95 -13.84 -3.50
CA HIS A 444 5.65 -14.00 -2.85
C HIS A 444 5.82 -14.66 -1.51
N ALA A 445 6.51 -15.80 -1.41
CA ALA A 445 6.76 -16.45 -0.12
C ALA A 445 7.46 -15.53 0.90
N ALA A 446 8.47 -14.77 0.48
CA ALA A 446 9.26 -13.92 1.37
C ALA A 446 8.57 -12.60 1.78
N LEU A 447 7.67 -12.07 0.95
CA LEU A 447 7.07 -10.74 1.12
C LEU A 447 5.56 -10.77 1.41
N LEU A 448 4.87 -11.80 0.91
CA LEU A 448 3.41 -11.94 0.88
C LEU A 448 2.91 -13.31 1.32
N GLY A 449 3.81 -14.25 1.63
CA GLY A 449 3.50 -15.60 2.05
C GLY A 449 2.70 -15.57 3.34
N PRO A 450 1.91 -16.61 3.65
CA PRO A 450 1.29 -16.72 4.96
C PRO A 450 2.38 -16.58 6.02
N VAL A 451 2.34 -15.48 6.79
CA VAL A 451 2.62 -15.59 8.21
C VAL A 451 1.60 -16.62 8.67
N ASP A 452 2.06 -17.82 9.04
CA ASP A 452 1.19 -18.97 9.27
C ASP A 452 0.09 -18.60 10.29
N ARG A 453 -1.17 -18.53 9.82
CA ARG A 453 -2.35 -18.04 10.56
C ARG A 453 -3.40 -19.12 10.84
N THR A 454 -3.05 -20.38 10.66
CA THR A 454 -3.77 -21.51 11.28
C THR A 454 -2.90 -22.01 12.43
N PRO A 455 -3.47 -22.45 13.58
CA PRO A 455 -2.66 -22.92 14.69
C PRO A 455 -1.83 -24.08 14.17
N THR A 456 -0.53 -23.83 13.94
CA THR A 456 0.38 -24.88 13.55
C THR A 456 0.19 -25.99 14.57
N ARG A 457 -0.02 -27.21 14.06
CA ARG A 457 0.56 -28.34 14.74
C ARG A 457 2.02 -27.98 14.93
N ARG A 458 2.32 -27.54 16.16
CA ARG A 458 3.61 -27.08 16.68
C ARG A 458 4.77 -27.51 15.78
N MET A 459 5.21 -26.61 14.92
CA MET A 459 6.64 -26.48 14.68
C MET A 459 7.07 -25.34 15.62
N PRO A 460 7.90 -25.62 16.63
CA PRO A 460 8.24 -24.61 17.62
C PRO A 460 8.91 -23.46 16.90
N GLY A 461 8.31 -22.26 16.97
CA GLY A 461 9.07 -21.03 16.87
C GLY A 461 10.24 -21.07 17.88
N PRO A 462 11.23 -20.18 17.78
CA PRO A 462 12.33 -20.14 18.73
C PRO A 462 11.78 -20.17 20.16
N THR A 463 11.96 -21.30 20.82
CA THR A 463 11.39 -21.52 22.14
C THR A 463 12.31 -20.84 23.11
N LEU A 464 11.88 -19.70 23.67
CA LEU A 464 12.61 -19.02 24.73
C LEU A 464 12.79 -20.00 25.90
N ARG A 465 14.02 -20.41 26.19
CA ARG A 465 14.35 -21.20 27.37
C ARG A 465 14.29 -20.27 28.57
N ILE A 466 13.46 -20.63 29.54
CA ILE A 466 13.18 -19.81 30.71
C ILE A 466 13.13 -20.72 31.94
N ALA A 467 13.89 -20.37 32.96
CA ALA A 467 13.93 -21.04 34.26
C ALA A 467 13.21 -20.18 35.31
N ARG A 468 12.54 -20.82 36.28
CA ARG A 468 11.82 -20.14 37.36
C ARG A 468 12.76 -19.73 38.50
N GLY A 469 12.42 -18.64 39.20
CA GLY A 469 13.07 -18.23 40.46
C GLY A 469 14.58 -18.03 40.34
N GLU A 470 15.36 -18.58 41.28
CA GLU A 470 16.83 -18.44 41.35
C GLU A 470 17.58 -19.03 40.15
N GLY A 471 16.91 -19.83 39.32
CA GLY A 471 17.46 -20.38 38.08
C GLY A 471 17.47 -19.39 36.90
N PHE A 472 16.80 -18.23 36.99
CA PHE A 472 16.72 -17.28 35.87
C PHE A 472 18.09 -16.67 35.54
N ARG A 473 18.46 -16.67 34.26
CA ARG A 473 19.72 -16.13 33.75
C ARG A 473 19.44 -14.93 32.82
N PRO A 474 19.55 -13.68 33.30
CA PRO A 474 19.12 -12.51 32.52
C PRO A 474 19.94 -12.29 31.25
N VAL A 475 21.25 -12.56 31.27
CA VAL A 475 22.11 -12.46 30.08
C VAL A 475 21.70 -13.45 28.99
N GLU A 476 21.45 -14.71 29.37
CA GLU A 476 21.03 -15.75 28.44
C GLU A 476 19.64 -15.46 27.87
N PHE A 477 18.72 -14.94 28.69
CA PHE A 477 17.39 -14.56 28.23
C PHE A 477 17.43 -13.34 27.30
N ALA A 478 18.21 -12.31 27.64
CA ALA A 478 18.44 -11.15 26.78
C ALA A 478 18.99 -11.56 25.41
N ARG A 479 19.98 -12.47 25.38
CA ARG A 479 20.54 -13.04 24.15
C ARG A 479 19.46 -13.66 23.26
N GLN A 480 18.61 -14.50 23.84
CA GLN A 480 17.52 -15.15 23.11
C GLN A 480 16.48 -14.16 22.59
N LEU A 481 16.17 -13.10 23.35
CA LEU A 481 15.26 -12.04 22.89
C LEU A 481 15.89 -11.25 21.74
N ILE A 482 17.17 -10.91 21.85
CA ILE A 482 17.92 -10.18 20.82
C ILE A 482 17.86 -10.95 19.50
N ASP A 483 18.09 -12.26 19.53
CA ASP A 483 18.08 -13.13 18.35
C ASP A 483 16.70 -13.25 17.65
N ILE A 484 15.62 -12.76 18.25
CA ILE A 484 14.30 -12.66 17.61
C ILE A 484 14.15 -11.24 17.03
N PRO A 485 14.17 -11.03 15.71
CA PRO A 485 13.94 -9.70 15.13
C PRO A 485 12.64 -9.08 15.62
N SER A 486 12.68 -7.79 15.91
CA SER A 486 11.53 -7.00 16.36
C SER A 486 11.69 -5.55 15.93
N VAL A 487 12.05 -5.32 14.67
CA VAL A 487 12.10 -3.95 14.14
C VAL A 487 10.68 -3.38 14.17
N SER A 488 10.50 -2.10 14.49
CA SER A 488 9.15 -1.52 14.59
C SER A 488 8.34 -1.79 13.31
N GLY A 489 7.21 -2.51 13.45
CA GLY A 489 6.44 -3.08 12.33
C GLY A 489 6.41 -4.62 12.28
N ASP A 490 7.34 -5.29 12.96
CA ASP A 490 7.56 -6.75 12.92
C ASP A 490 7.67 -7.35 14.34
N GLU A 491 6.85 -6.87 15.28
CA GLU A 491 6.93 -7.25 16.70
C GLU A 491 6.20 -8.55 17.05
N GLU A 492 5.33 -9.05 16.17
CA GLU A 492 4.49 -10.22 16.44
C GLU A 492 5.27 -11.48 16.89
N PRO A 493 6.40 -11.85 16.25
CA PRO A 493 7.14 -13.04 16.63
C PRO A 493 7.67 -12.97 18.08
N ILE A 494 8.24 -11.83 18.49
CA ILE A 494 8.78 -11.66 19.84
C ILE A 494 7.66 -11.63 20.88
N ALA A 495 6.54 -10.93 20.60
CA ALA A 495 5.41 -10.84 21.50
C ALA A 495 4.79 -12.21 21.81
N ARG A 496 4.60 -13.04 20.77
CA ARG A 496 4.05 -14.40 20.93
C ARG A 496 5.02 -15.34 21.65
N CYS A 497 6.31 -15.28 21.33
CA CYS A 497 7.32 -16.08 22.02
C CYS A 497 7.41 -15.72 23.51
N LEU A 498 7.33 -14.42 23.82
CA LEU A 498 7.36 -13.92 25.18
C LEU A 498 6.08 -14.28 25.95
N ALA A 499 4.91 -14.18 25.33
CA ALA A 499 3.65 -14.62 25.93
C ALA A 499 3.70 -16.11 26.34
N ALA A 500 4.14 -16.99 25.43
CA ALA A 500 4.28 -18.41 25.73
C ALA A 500 5.36 -18.70 26.81
N ALA A 501 6.38 -17.84 26.94
CA ALA A 501 7.37 -17.96 28.01
C ALA A 501 6.78 -17.57 29.37
N LEU A 502 6.01 -16.47 29.42
CA LEU A 502 5.37 -15.97 30.64
C LEU A 502 4.25 -16.92 31.11
N GLU A 503 3.46 -17.49 30.21
CA GLU A 503 2.47 -18.52 30.55
C GLU A 503 3.11 -19.75 31.21
N ARG A 504 4.28 -20.19 30.70
CA ARG A 504 5.05 -21.29 31.34
C ARG A 504 5.62 -20.92 32.71
N LEU A 505 5.84 -19.64 32.98
CA LEU A 505 6.16 -19.13 34.32
C LEU A 505 4.92 -18.98 35.22
N GLY A 506 3.72 -19.24 34.70
CA GLY A 506 2.46 -19.18 35.44
C GLY A 506 1.85 -17.78 35.53
N TYR A 507 2.21 -16.86 34.63
CA TYR A 507 1.48 -15.60 34.48
C TYR A 507 0.20 -15.82 33.67
N ARG A 508 -0.83 -15.03 33.96
CA ARG A 508 -1.97 -14.83 33.06
C ARG A 508 -1.58 -13.75 32.04
N VAL A 509 -1.52 -14.12 30.77
CA VAL A 509 -1.07 -13.23 29.69
C VAL A 509 -2.24 -12.82 28.80
N GLU A 510 -2.27 -11.55 28.45
CA GLU A 510 -3.15 -10.95 27.46
C GLU A 510 -2.29 -10.27 26.39
N LEU A 511 -2.54 -10.55 25.12
CA LEU A 511 -1.95 -9.81 24.01
C LEU A 511 -2.77 -8.53 23.79
N LEU A 512 -2.09 -7.39 23.82
CA LEU A 512 -2.71 -6.09 23.59
C LEU A 512 -2.54 -5.73 22.12
N ASP A 513 -3.56 -6.02 21.31
CA ASP A 513 -3.56 -5.65 19.89
C ASP A 513 -3.55 -4.13 19.75
N ALA A 514 -2.42 -3.59 19.30
CA ALA A 514 -2.23 -2.18 19.04
C ALA A 514 -2.64 -1.87 17.58
N PRO A 515 -1.74 -1.79 16.57
CA PRO A 515 -2.11 -2.04 15.18
C PRO A 515 -2.37 -3.53 14.89
N PRO A 516 -3.15 -3.89 13.85
CA PRO A 516 -3.33 -5.28 13.45
C PRO A 516 -1.98 -5.98 13.25
N HIS A 517 -1.76 -7.11 13.92
CA HIS A 517 -0.53 -7.92 13.85
C HIS A 517 0.71 -7.30 14.48
N ARG A 518 0.54 -6.34 15.39
CA ARG A 518 1.63 -5.79 16.20
C ARG A 518 1.22 -5.80 17.69
N PRO A 519 1.04 -6.98 18.31
CA PRO A 519 0.57 -7.05 19.68
C PRO A 519 1.67 -6.66 20.67
N GLY A 520 1.36 -5.76 21.59
CA GLY A 520 2.04 -5.73 22.89
C GLY A 520 1.52 -6.87 23.77
N LEU A 521 1.95 -6.93 25.03
CA LEU A 521 1.39 -7.88 25.98
C LEU A 521 1.36 -7.34 27.41
N LEU A 522 0.36 -7.80 28.16
CA LEU A 522 0.23 -7.62 29.59
C LEU A 522 0.21 -9.00 30.25
N ALA A 523 1.15 -9.25 31.14
CA ALA A 523 1.21 -10.48 31.93
C ALA A 523 1.07 -10.13 33.41
N VAL A 524 0.13 -10.79 34.10
CA VAL A 524 -0.16 -10.53 35.51
C VAL A 524 -0.13 -11.81 36.33
N THR A 525 0.19 -11.68 37.61
CA THR A 525 0.05 -12.76 38.60
C THR A 525 -1.42 -13.00 38.95
N GLY A 526 -1.69 -13.89 39.91
CA GLY A 526 -3.06 -14.28 40.28
C GLY A 526 -3.89 -13.15 40.92
N ALA A 527 -3.26 -12.22 41.61
CA ALA A 527 -3.91 -11.03 42.18
C ALA A 527 -3.82 -9.82 41.21
N PRO A 528 -4.77 -8.86 41.28
CA PRO A 528 -4.68 -7.62 40.53
C PRO A 528 -3.34 -6.90 40.78
N PRO A 529 -2.66 -6.39 39.74
CA PRO A 529 -1.30 -5.88 39.89
C PRO A 529 -1.29 -4.51 40.58
N ARG A 530 -0.64 -4.40 41.74
CA ARG A 530 -0.32 -3.11 42.36
C ARG A 530 0.93 -2.47 41.79
N LEU A 531 1.86 -3.28 41.28
CA LEU A 531 3.08 -2.81 40.64
C LEU A 531 3.26 -3.48 39.27
N VAL A 532 3.58 -2.69 38.26
CA VAL A 532 3.81 -3.15 36.89
C VAL A 532 5.19 -2.71 36.43
N PHE A 533 6.01 -3.65 35.97
CA PHE A 533 7.21 -3.33 35.19
C PHE A 533 6.82 -3.15 33.73
N SER A 534 7.37 -2.16 33.06
CA SER A 534 7.07 -1.90 31.65
C SER A 534 8.30 -1.52 30.85
N THR A 535 8.38 -1.94 29.60
CA THR A 535 9.36 -1.48 28.60
C THR A 535 8.84 -1.82 27.21
N HIS A 536 9.46 -1.32 26.15
CA HIS A 536 9.10 -1.64 24.78
C HIS A 536 9.79 -2.92 24.29
N ILE A 537 9.29 -3.52 23.21
CA ILE A 537 9.89 -4.72 22.57
C ILE A 537 10.39 -4.47 21.15
N ASP A 538 9.99 -3.36 20.55
CA ASP A 538 10.44 -2.97 19.22
C ASP A 538 11.83 -2.33 19.24
N THR A 539 12.46 -2.28 18.07
CA THR A 539 13.82 -1.81 17.86
C THR A 539 13.95 -1.05 16.53
N VAL A 540 14.99 -0.22 16.39
CA VAL A 540 15.33 0.43 15.11
C VAL A 540 16.01 -0.51 14.09
N PRO A 541 15.86 -0.26 12.78
CA PRO A 541 16.63 -0.96 11.75
C PRO A 541 18.11 -0.49 11.69
N PRO A 542 19.04 -1.30 11.16
CA PRO A 542 18.86 -2.71 10.82
C PRO A 542 18.93 -3.59 12.08
N HIS A 543 18.28 -4.75 12.01
CA HIS A 543 18.46 -5.81 12.99
C HIS A 543 19.82 -6.48 12.82
N PHE A 544 20.48 -6.79 13.93
CA PHE A 544 21.64 -7.68 13.97
C PHE A 544 21.56 -8.58 15.21
N ALA A 545 21.92 -9.84 15.02
CA ALA A 545 21.79 -10.89 16.03
C ALA A 545 22.77 -10.69 17.19
N SER A 546 22.53 -11.43 18.27
CA SER A 546 23.36 -11.34 19.46
C SER A 546 24.75 -11.96 19.24
N PHE A 547 25.73 -11.36 19.89
CA PHE A 547 27.03 -11.96 20.16
C PHE A 547 27.57 -11.39 21.46
N GLU A 548 28.58 -11.99 22.06
CA GLU A 548 29.11 -11.56 23.35
C GLU A 548 30.62 -11.73 23.42
N ASP A 549 31.25 -10.88 24.25
CA ASP A 549 32.61 -11.07 24.75
C ASP A 549 32.57 -11.34 26.27
N GLU A 550 33.70 -11.22 26.97
CA GLU A 550 33.76 -11.46 28.43
C GLU A 550 32.90 -10.46 29.22
N GLU A 551 32.79 -9.21 28.76
CA GLU A 551 32.20 -8.09 29.51
C GLU A 551 30.81 -7.70 28.99
N TYR A 552 30.61 -7.75 27.67
CA TYR A 552 29.47 -7.19 26.98
C TYR A 552 28.63 -8.23 26.24
N LEU A 553 27.33 -7.98 26.22
CA LEU A 553 26.37 -8.57 25.28
C LEU A 553 26.05 -7.53 24.21
N TYR A 554 26.21 -7.90 22.95
CA TYR A 554 25.94 -7.08 21.78
C TYR A 554 24.66 -7.55 21.08
N GLY A 555 23.99 -6.64 20.39
CA GLY A 555 22.81 -6.94 19.60
C GLY A 555 21.86 -5.76 19.48
N ARG A 556 20.99 -5.77 18.47
CA ARG A 556 19.96 -4.73 18.35
C ARG A 556 18.94 -4.88 19.48
N GLY A 557 18.72 -3.81 20.24
CA GLY A 557 17.89 -3.80 21.45
C GLY A 557 18.61 -4.32 22.70
N ALA A 558 19.93 -4.53 22.68
CA ALA A 558 20.67 -5.07 23.83
C ALA A 558 20.58 -4.15 25.07
N CYS A 559 20.74 -2.83 24.90
CA CYS A 559 20.58 -1.88 26.00
C CYS A 559 19.26 -1.12 25.98
N ASP A 560 18.62 -1.01 24.82
CA ASP A 560 17.47 -0.13 24.61
C ASP A 560 16.14 -0.78 25.07
N ALA A 561 15.94 -2.06 24.74
CA ALA A 561 14.65 -2.74 24.96
C ALA A 561 14.80 -4.11 25.62
N LYS A 562 15.50 -5.03 24.96
CA LYS A 562 15.47 -6.47 25.25
C LYS A 562 16.29 -6.86 26.47
N GLY A 563 17.43 -6.20 26.69
CA GLY A 563 18.19 -6.37 27.94
C GLY A 563 17.43 -5.86 29.16
N ILE A 564 16.72 -4.74 29.00
CA ILE A 564 15.86 -4.15 30.03
C ILE A 564 14.72 -5.10 30.37
N LEU A 565 14.01 -5.61 29.36
CA LEU A 565 12.94 -6.59 29.48
C LEU A 565 13.41 -7.84 30.26
N ALA A 566 14.56 -8.40 29.87
CA ALA A 566 15.13 -9.56 30.55
C ALA A 566 15.43 -9.27 32.04
N THR A 567 15.88 -8.05 32.33
CA THR A 567 16.19 -7.60 33.69
C THR A 567 14.92 -7.42 34.53
N GLN A 568 13.87 -6.82 33.97
CA GLN A 568 12.58 -6.65 34.62
C GLN A 568 11.93 -8.01 34.94
N LEU A 569 11.97 -8.95 33.99
CA LEU A 569 11.42 -10.29 34.20
C LEU A 569 12.19 -11.06 35.29
N ALA A 570 13.52 -10.98 35.30
CA ALA A 570 14.34 -11.57 36.36
C ALA A 570 13.98 -11.00 37.75
N ALA A 571 13.78 -9.68 37.84
CA ALA A 571 13.38 -9.03 39.08
C ALA A 571 11.98 -9.45 39.52
N ALA A 572 11.03 -9.55 38.59
CA ALA A 572 9.68 -10.04 38.87
C ALA A 572 9.68 -11.48 39.40
N GLU A 573 10.45 -12.39 38.80
CA GLU A 573 10.56 -13.77 39.27
C GLU A 573 11.19 -13.86 40.68
N ARG A 574 12.17 -13.01 40.99
CA ARG A 574 12.73 -12.92 42.35
C ARG A 574 11.70 -12.43 43.36
N LEU A 575 10.94 -11.39 43.03
CA LEU A 575 9.88 -10.88 43.90
C LEU A 575 8.77 -11.92 44.11
N ARG A 576 8.41 -12.69 43.07
CA ARG A 576 7.46 -13.81 43.19
C ARG A 576 7.99 -14.91 44.10
N ALA A 577 9.27 -15.24 44.01
CA ALA A 577 9.90 -16.21 44.91
C ALA A 577 9.89 -15.74 46.38
N ASP A 578 9.93 -14.43 46.61
CA ASP A 578 9.78 -13.80 47.93
C ASP A 578 8.31 -13.65 48.38
N GLY A 579 7.34 -14.16 47.61
CA GLY A 579 5.91 -14.15 47.96
C GLY A 579 5.14 -12.89 47.53
N VAL A 580 5.68 -12.06 46.64
CA VAL A 580 4.95 -10.89 46.09
C VAL A 580 4.01 -11.34 44.98
N GLU A 581 2.70 -11.25 45.21
CA GLU A 581 1.65 -11.75 44.29
C GLU A 581 0.91 -10.68 43.49
N GLU A 582 1.14 -9.39 43.73
CA GLU A 582 0.43 -8.27 43.12
C GLU A 582 1.27 -7.59 42.02
N LEU A 583 1.79 -8.37 41.06
CA LEU A 583 2.75 -7.93 40.03
C LEU A 583 2.21 -8.05 38.61
N GLY A 584 2.63 -7.12 37.74
CA GLY A 584 2.44 -7.20 36.30
C GLY A 584 3.68 -6.87 35.48
N LEU A 585 3.67 -7.30 34.23
CA LEU A 585 4.67 -7.04 33.21
C LEU A 585 3.93 -6.53 31.98
N LEU A 586 4.19 -5.29 31.58
CA LEU A 586 3.56 -4.63 30.46
C LEU A 586 4.61 -4.33 29.39
N PHE A 587 4.61 -5.10 28.30
CA PHE A 587 5.54 -4.89 27.21
C PHE A 587 4.83 -4.32 25.99
N VAL A 588 5.23 -3.13 25.57
CA VAL A 588 4.54 -2.33 24.55
C VAL A 588 5.31 -2.29 23.24
N VAL A 589 4.67 -1.83 22.18
CA VAL A 589 5.24 -1.75 20.82
C VAL A 589 5.17 -0.31 20.31
N ASP A 590 5.97 -0.05 19.27
CA ASP A 590 5.98 1.18 18.50
C ASP A 590 6.51 2.41 19.26
N GLU A 591 7.35 2.22 20.29
CA GLU A 591 7.96 3.32 21.05
C GLU A 591 8.79 4.22 20.10
N GLU A 592 9.56 3.60 19.21
CA GLU A 592 10.53 4.26 18.33
C GLU A 592 9.86 5.28 17.38
N GLN A 593 8.59 5.04 17.04
CA GLN A 593 7.85 5.83 16.06
C GLN A 593 6.75 6.69 16.68
N GLY A 594 5.88 6.13 17.52
CA GLY A 594 4.62 6.80 17.87
C GLY A 594 3.98 6.43 19.20
N SER A 595 4.57 5.50 19.96
CA SER A 595 4.06 5.02 21.26
C SER A 595 2.64 4.47 21.19
N ILE A 596 2.25 3.85 20.07
CA ILE A 596 0.87 3.36 19.89
C ILE A 596 0.55 2.28 20.92
N GLY A 597 1.47 1.35 21.18
CA GLY A 597 1.29 0.29 22.18
C GLY A 597 1.04 0.84 23.58
N ALA A 598 1.80 1.86 23.99
CA ALA A 598 1.60 2.54 25.27
C ALA A 598 0.21 3.18 25.39
N ARG A 599 -0.27 3.85 24.33
CA ARG A 599 -1.61 4.46 24.33
C ARG A 599 -2.74 3.44 24.43
N VAL A 600 -2.57 2.27 23.83
CA VAL A 600 -3.52 1.15 23.91
C VAL A 600 -3.50 0.57 25.33
N ALA A 601 -2.32 0.27 25.85
CA ALA A 601 -2.16 -0.21 27.23
C ALA A 601 -2.74 0.77 28.25
N ASN A 602 -2.64 2.07 28.03
CA ASN A 602 -3.18 3.10 28.92
C ASN A 602 -4.72 3.08 29.04
N ARG A 603 -5.41 2.46 28.09
CA ARG A 603 -6.88 2.29 28.10
C ARG A 603 -7.31 0.98 28.77
N HIS A 604 -6.37 0.11 29.13
CA HIS A 604 -6.65 -1.18 29.72
C HIS A 604 -7.32 -1.02 31.10
N PRO A 605 -8.34 -1.84 31.46
CA PRO A 605 -9.05 -1.71 32.73
C PRO A 605 -8.13 -1.73 33.97
N LEU A 606 -7.13 -2.61 33.97
CA LEU A 606 -6.16 -2.73 35.07
C LEU A 606 -5.24 -1.51 35.23
N ALA A 607 -5.16 -0.61 34.25
CA ALA A 607 -4.29 0.57 34.35
C ALA A 607 -4.62 1.39 35.61
N ARG A 608 -5.91 1.63 35.86
CA ARG A 608 -6.40 2.42 37.00
C ARG A 608 -6.30 1.70 38.35
N GLU A 609 -6.14 0.38 38.34
CA GLU A 609 -5.94 -0.43 39.54
C GLU A 609 -4.46 -0.48 39.95
N CYS A 610 -3.57 -0.29 38.97
CA CYS A 610 -2.13 -0.23 39.20
C CYS A 610 -1.75 1.03 39.99
N ARG A 611 -0.89 0.85 40.98
CA ARG A 611 -0.44 1.92 41.86
C ARG A 611 0.93 2.47 41.46
N TRP A 612 1.79 1.60 40.94
CA TRP A 612 3.16 1.92 40.57
C TRP A 612 3.49 1.29 39.22
N LEU A 613 3.97 2.10 38.29
CA LEU A 613 4.56 1.62 37.05
C LEU A 613 6.05 1.96 37.04
N ILE A 614 6.91 0.95 36.83
CA ILE A 614 8.35 1.14 36.67
C ILE A 614 8.68 0.90 35.19
N ALA A 615 8.80 1.99 34.44
CA ALA A 615 9.21 1.96 33.04
C ALA A 615 10.73 1.74 32.93
N GLY A 616 11.12 0.97 31.93
CA GLY A 616 12.48 0.57 31.66
C GLY A 616 13.01 1.26 30.42
N GLU A 617 14.15 1.95 30.61
CA GLU A 617 14.90 2.70 29.59
C GLU A 617 16.40 2.69 29.96
N PRO A 618 17.32 2.97 29.02
CA PRO A 618 18.76 2.90 29.28
C PRO A 618 19.25 4.09 30.13
N THR A 619 19.01 4.03 31.45
CA THR A 619 19.32 5.08 32.43
C THR A 619 20.63 4.86 33.18
N GLU A 620 21.49 3.97 32.71
CA GLU A 620 22.74 3.55 33.38
C GLU A 620 22.48 3.05 34.81
N ASN A 621 21.35 2.36 35.02
CA ASN A 621 20.89 1.88 36.32
C ASN A 621 20.63 3.00 37.37
N LYS A 622 20.43 4.25 36.92
CA LYS A 622 20.05 5.38 37.78
C LYS A 622 18.55 5.62 37.68
N LEU A 623 17.90 5.92 38.81
CA LEU A 623 16.48 6.28 38.84
C LEU A 623 16.30 7.65 38.19
N ALA A 624 15.66 7.69 37.03
CA ALA A 624 15.38 8.95 36.37
C ALA A 624 14.24 9.70 37.09
N VAL A 625 14.53 10.92 37.52
CA VAL A 625 13.58 11.85 38.17
C VAL A 625 13.01 12.86 37.18
N GLY A 626 13.44 12.81 35.92
CA GLY A 626 12.88 13.59 34.84
C GLY A 626 13.29 13.06 33.46
N SER A 627 12.43 13.27 32.47
CA SER A 627 12.68 12.99 31.06
C SER A 627 12.31 14.19 30.20
N LYS A 628 13.17 14.55 29.24
CA LYS A 628 12.88 15.60 28.26
C LYS A 628 11.77 15.16 27.29
N GLY A 629 10.98 16.13 26.86
CA GLY A 629 9.97 15.93 25.83
C GLY A 629 10.56 15.84 24.43
N SER A 630 9.69 15.66 23.46
CA SER A 630 10.02 15.54 22.04
C SER A 630 9.02 16.33 21.20
N LEU A 631 9.52 17.09 20.23
CA LEU A 631 8.73 17.74 19.19
C LEU A 631 9.33 17.34 17.83
N ARG A 632 8.55 16.68 16.99
CA ARG A 632 8.94 16.33 15.61
C ARG A 632 8.20 17.24 14.64
N LEU A 633 8.90 17.80 13.66
CA LEU A 633 8.34 18.68 12.65
C LEU A 633 9.06 18.56 11.31
N THR A 634 8.36 18.90 10.23
CA THR A 634 8.94 19.04 8.88
C THR A 634 8.85 20.50 8.44
N LEU A 635 9.96 21.03 7.92
CA LEU A 635 10.00 22.31 7.23
C LEU A 635 9.97 22.06 5.73
N ARG A 636 9.09 22.77 5.01
CA ARG A 636 9.00 22.70 3.54
C ARG A 636 9.11 24.08 2.91
N THR A 637 9.90 24.18 1.87
CA THR A 637 10.05 25.42 1.09
C THR A 637 9.75 25.14 -0.36
N ASP A 638 9.10 26.10 -1.00
CA ASP A 638 8.78 26.07 -2.42
C ASP A 638 9.64 27.09 -3.16
N GLY A 639 9.98 26.73 -4.38
CA GLY A 639 10.79 27.49 -5.31
C GLY A 639 10.16 27.53 -6.69
N THR A 640 10.86 28.14 -7.63
CA THR A 640 10.51 28.10 -9.05
C THR A 640 11.65 27.46 -9.82
N GLY A 641 11.34 26.34 -10.48
CA GLY A 641 12.30 25.58 -11.27
C GLY A 641 12.82 26.39 -12.45
N GLY A 642 14.11 26.27 -12.72
CA GLY A 642 14.80 26.98 -13.81
C GLY A 642 16.16 26.36 -14.10
N HIS A 643 16.71 26.65 -15.27
CA HIS A 643 18.04 26.15 -15.64
C HIS A 643 19.11 26.92 -14.87
N SER A 644 20.00 26.24 -14.14
CA SER A 644 21.04 26.88 -13.30
C SER A 644 21.90 27.93 -14.02
N ALA A 645 22.17 27.76 -15.32
CA ALA A 645 22.94 28.72 -16.14
C ALA A 645 22.23 30.06 -16.41
N ALA A 646 20.93 30.16 -16.16
CA ALA A 646 20.18 31.41 -16.20
C ALA A 646 19.38 31.49 -14.90
N PRO A 647 19.73 32.36 -13.93
CA PRO A 647 19.11 32.40 -12.60
C PRO A 647 17.68 32.99 -12.66
N VAL A 648 16.82 32.34 -13.44
CA VAL A 648 15.41 32.59 -13.59
C VAL A 648 14.73 31.57 -12.68
N GLY A 649 14.49 31.98 -11.44
CA GLY A 649 13.84 31.13 -10.44
C GLY A 649 14.33 31.40 -9.03
N ARG A 650 13.55 30.98 -8.04
CA ARG A 650 13.88 31.01 -6.61
C ARG A 650 14.18 29.59 -6.16
N SER A 651 15.40 29.32 -5.71
CA SER A 651 15.77 28.00 -5.18
C SER A 651 15.04 27.72 -3.86
N ALA A 652 14.29 26.62 -3.81
CA ALA A 652 13.71 26.12 -2.58
C ALA A 652 14.80 25.70 -1.58
N ILE A 653 15.89 25.09 -2.05
CA ILE A 653 17.02 24.69 -1.20
C ILE A 653 17.64 25.91 -0.52
N ASP A 654 17.87 27.01 -1.24
CA ASP A 654 18.48 28.21 -0.65
C ASP A 654 17.57 28.83 0.41
N ALA A 655 16.26 28.85 0.15
CA ALA A 655 15.26 29.29 1.12
C ALA A 655 15.25 28.39 2.37
N LEU A 656 15.34 27.07 2.19
CA LEU A 656 15.41 26.11 3.30
C LEU A 656 16.68 26.31 4.12
N LEU A 657 17.84 26.43 3.47
CA LEU A 657 19.12 26.64 4.14
C LEU A 657 19.12 27.94 4.96
N ALA A 658 18.53 29.02 4.44
CA ALA A 658 18.37 30.26 5.18
C ALA A 658 17.49 30.09 6.43
N VAL A 659 16.38 29.35 6.32
CA VAL A 659 15.52 29.04 7.47
C VAL A 659 16.24 28.15 8.48
N LEU A 660 16.95 27.11 8.03
CA LEU A 660 17.69 26.20 8.90
C LEU A 660 18.82 26.91 9.63
N ALA A 661 19.50 27.87 8.99
CA ALA A 661 20.51 28.70 9.64
C ALA A 661 19.89 29.51 10.80
N ASP A 662 18.70 30.08 10.61
CA ASP A 662 17.99 30.81 11.66
C ASP A 662 17.49 29.88 12.78
N VAL A 663 17.06 28.65 12.44
CA VAL A 663 16.68 27.63 13.43
C VAL A 663 17.89 27.17 14.24
N GLN A 664 19.06 27.02 13.63
CA GLN A 664 20.30 26.67 14.32
C GLN A 664 20.81 27.81 15.22
N ALA A 665 20.63 29.07 14.79
CA ALA A 665 21.01 30.25 15.56
C ALA A 665 20.00 30.60 16.68
N ALA A 666 18.84 29.95 16.71
CA ALA A 666 17.81 30.22 17.71
C ALA A 666 18.31 29.85 19.11
N ALA A 667 18.14 30.79 20.06
CA ALA A 667 18.37 30.53 21.47
C ALA A 667 17.23 29.68 22.03
N TRP A 668 17.40 28.36 22.00
CA TRP A 668 16.41 27.41 22.49
C TRP A 668 16.13 27.60 24.00
N PRO A 669 14.88 27.38 24.44
CA PRO A 669 14.52 27.60 25.83
C PRO A 669 15.15 26.52 26.71
N ARG A 670 15.54 26.92 27.92
CA ARG A 670 16.13 26.04 28.94
C ARG A 670 15.24 25.99 30.17
N ASP A 671 15.34 24.90 30.91
CA ASP A 671 14.73 24.72 32.22
C ASP A 671 15.83 24.33 33.22
N ASP A 672 15.76 24.83 34.45
CA ASP A 672 16.81 24.60 35.45
C ASP A 672 16.96 23.12 35.85
N PHE A 673 15.91 22.32 35.65
CA PHE A 673 15.88 20.90 35.97
C PHE A 673 16.13 20.02 34.75
N PHE A 674 15.49 20.31 33.62
CA PHE A 674 15.66 19.52 32.39
C PHE A 674 16.90 19.92 31.57
N GLY A 675 17.48 21.10 31.81
CA GLY A 675 18.58 21.65 31.03
C GLY A 675 18.13 22.27 29.72
N GLU A 676 18.97 22.19 28.69
CA GLU A 676 18.73 22.87 27.42
C GLU A 676 17.81 22.09 26.47
N THR A 677 16.92 22.79 25.77
CA THR A 677 16.24 22.25 24.59
C THR A 677 17.24 22.11 23.44
N THR A 678 17.28 20.96 22.78
CA THR A 678 18.23 20.69 21.67
C THR A 678 17.48 20.37 20.39
N CYS A 679 17.89 20.95 19.26
CA CYS A 679 17.31 20.69 17.94
C CYS A 679 18.28 19.86 17.08
N ASN A 680 17.79 18.75 16.55
CA ASN A 680 18.49 17.94 15.54
C ASN A 680 17.83 18.11 14.17
N ILE A 681 18.60 18.48 13.16
CA ILE A 681 18.16 18.46 11.75
C ILE A 681 18.59 17.11 11.19
N GLY A 682 17.70 16.13 11.23
CA GLY A 682 18.04 14.73 10.93
C GLY A 682 18.04 14.40 9.44
N VAL A 683 17.22 15.10 8.65
CA VAL A 683 17.09 14.87 7.21
C VAL A 683 16.99 16.20 6.49
N ILE A 684 17.70 16.33 5.36
CA ILE A 684 17.54 17.41 4.39
C ILE A 684 17.43 16.77 3.01
N ALA A 685 16.42 17.16 2.23
CA ALA A 685 16.22 16.68 0.87
C ALA A 685 15.59 17.77 -0.01
N GLY A 686 15.92 17.80 -1.30
CA GLY A 686 15.34 18.76 -2.24
C GLY A 686 16.08 18.81 -3.56
N GLY A 687 15.44 19.41 -4.57
CA GLY A 687 15.97 19.51 -5.92
C GLY A 687 15.80 18.24 -6.75
N ALA A 688 15.88 18.39 -8.08
CA ALA A 688 15.70 17.30 -9.05
C ALA A 688 17.01 16.91 -9.76
N ALA A 689 17.90 17.88 -10.00
CA ALA A 689 19.19 17.68 -10.65
C ALA A 689 20.15 18.83 -10.33
N GLY A 690 21.46 18.61 -10.41
CA GLY A 690 22.47 19.63 -10.07
C GLY A 690 22.48 20.86 -11.00
N ASN A 691 21.90 20.75 -12.19
CA ASN A 691 21.79 21.85 -13.15
C ASN A 691 20.40 22.52 -13.15
N VAL A 692 19.51 22.19 -12.20
CA VAL A 692 18.15 22.75 -12.10
C VAL A 692 17.99 23.46 -10.75
N THR A 693 17.55 24.72 -10.78
CA THR A 693 17.12 25.45 -9.58
C THR A 693 16.02 24.68 -8.88
N ALA A 694 16.23 24.31 -7.61
CA ALA A 694 15.34 23.40 -6.90
C ALA A 694 13.92 23.98 -6.75
N PRO A 695 12.87 23.31 -7.27
CA PRO A 695 11.49 23.78 -7.12
C PRO A 695 10.90 23.46 -5.74
N ASP A 696 11.46 22.48 -5.02
CA ASP A 696 11.04 22.09 -3.69
C ASP A 696 12.23 21.61 -2.84
N ALA A 697 12.10 21.79 -1.52
CA ALA A 697 13.02 21.26 -0.53
C ALA A 697 12.30 21.04 0.81
N ARG A 698 12.80 20.10 1.61
CA ARG A 698 12.32 19.80 2.95
C ARG A 698 13.43 19.46 3.92
N ALA A 699 13.17 19.69 5.20
CA ALA A 699 13.99 19.20 6.30
C ALA A 699 13.13 18.62 7.42
N ASP A 700 13.53 17.47 7.95
CA ASP A 700 12.85 16.82 9.07
C ASP A 700 13.67 17.07 10.35
N LEU A 701 13.02 17.68 11.34
CA LEU A 701 13.64 18.14 12.58
C LEU A 701 13.07 17.39 13.78
N HIS A 702 13.95 17.04 14.72
CA HIS A 702 13.60 16.45 16.00
C HIS A 702 14.17 17.29 17.13
N ILE A 703 13.29 17.92 17.90
CA ILE A 703 13.64 18.81 19.01
C ILE A 703 13.37 18.09 20.34
N ARG A 704 14.40 17.92 21.16
CA ARG A 704 14.26 17.45 22.55
C ARG A 704 13.95 18.65 23.43
N VAL A 705 12.73 18.72 23.94
CA VAL A 705 12.22 19.91 24.63
C VAL A 705 12.39 19.81 26.15
N ALA A 706 12.93 20.86 26.75
CA ALA A 706 13.06 21.00 28.20
C ALA A 706 11.86 21.73 28.82
N THR A 707 11.08 22.45 28.01
CA THR A 707 9.90 23.25 28.40
C THR A 707 8.62 22.72 27.76
N GLY A 708 7.51 23.44 27.91
CA GLY A 708 6.30 23.22 27.11
C GLY A 708 6.52 23.47 25.60
N GLN A 709 5.57 23.04 24.77
CA GLN A 709 5.68 23.19 23.30
C GLN A 709 5.59 24.64 22.82
N GLU A 710 4.83 25.50 23.49
CA GLU A 710 4.50 26.84 22.98
C GLU A 710 5.76 27.71 22.77
N PRO A 711 6.68 27.86 23.75
CA PRO A 711 7.90 28.63 23.54
C PRO A 711 8.79 28.11 22.40
N VAL A 712 8.82 26.79 22.22
CA VAL A 712 9.62 26.13 21.16
C VAL A 712 8.97 26.39 19.80
N ARG A 713 7.64 26.24 19.69
CA ARG A 713 6.89 26.51 18.46
C ARG A 713 6.99 27.98 18.07
N GLU A 714 6.84 28.90 19.02
CA GLU A 714 7.03 30.34 18.76
C GLU A 714 8.42 30.66 18.21
N LEU A 715 9.47 30.02 18.72
CA LEU A 715 10.82 30.18 18.19
C LEU A 715 10.98 29.61 16.79
N VAL A 716 10.41 28.43 16.52
CA VAL A 716 10.39 27.84 15.17
C VAL A 716 9.65 28.76 14.21
N GLU A 717 8.45 29.22 14.55
CA GLU A 717 7.67 30.14 13.70
C GLU A 717 8.42 31.47 13.48
N ARG A 718 9.08 32.00 14.51
CA ARG A 718 9.91 33.22 14.41
C ARG A 718 11.19 33.02 13.62
N ALA A 719 11.77 31.82 13.62
CA ALA A 719 12.90 31.47 12.77
C ALA A 719 12.43 31.30 11.32
N VAL A 720 11.24 30.75 11.10
CA VAL A 720 10.69 30.52 9.75
C VAL A 720 10.23 31.83 9.09
N ARG A 721 9.54 32.72 9.81
CA ARG A 721 9.02 34.02 9.32
C ARG A 721 8.22 33.90 8.01
N GLY A 722 7.44 32.84 7.88
CA GLY A 722 6.67 32.53 6.66
C GLY A 722 7.49 32.14 5.43
N ARG A 723 8.82 31.96 5.54
CA ARG A 723 9.68 31.54 4.43
C ARG A 723 9.57 30.05 4.10
N ALA A 724 9.07 29.26 5.05
CA ALA A 724 8.80 27.83 4.92
C ALA A 724 7.43 27.52 5.51
N ARG A 725 6.83 26.41 5.08
CA ARG A 725 5.67 25.78 5.72
C ARG A 725 6.16 24.85 6.83
N VAL A 726 5.57 24.95 8.01
CA VAL A 726 5.89 24.11 9.17
C VAL A 726 4.79 23.08 9.36
N GLU A 727 5.17 21.82 9.35
CA GLU A 727 4.28 20.69 9.60
C GLU A 727 4.68 20.02 10.91
N TYR A 728 3.91 20.23 11.97
CA TYR A 728 4.17 19.60 13.27
C TYR A 728 3.61 18.18 13.27
N LEU A 729 4.50 17.20 13.42
CA LEU A 729 4.16 15.78 13.30
C LEU A 729 3.70 15.19 14.63
N SER A 730 4.42 15.48 15.72
CA SER A 730 4.12 14.94 17.04
C SER A 730 4.71 15.79 18.16
N PHE A 731 4.04 15.80 19.31
CA PHE A 731 4.55 16.41 20.54
C PHE A 731 4.35 15.47 21.73
N THR A 732 5.39 15.33 22.53
CA THR A 732 5.40 14.63 23.82
C THR A 732 6.03 15.56 24.86
N PRO A 733 5.35 15.85 25.99
CA PRO A 733 5.86 16.80 26.98
C PRO A 733 7.03 16.24 27.78
N ALA A 734 7.87 17.14 28.32
CA ALA A 734 8.81 16.79 29.37
C ALA A 734 8.07 16.41 30.66
N VAL A 735 8.57 15.43 31.40
CA VAL A 735 7.89 14.90 32.58
C VAL A 735 8.82 14.88 33.78
N ARG A 736 8.35 15.43 34.90
CA ARG A 736 8.96 15.26 36.22
C ARG A 736 8.45 13.97 36.83
N LEU A 737 9.37 13.12 37.27
CA LEU A 737 9.09 11.80 37.80
C LEU A 737 9.31 11.76 39.30
N THR A 738 8.72 10.76 39.96
CA THR A 738 8.81 10.62 41.40
C THR A 738 10.23 10.21 41.81
N SER A 739 10.83 10.97 42.73
CA SER A 739 12.09 10.62 43.37
C SER A 739 11.88 9.58 44.48
N VAL A 740 12.76 8.59 44.57
CA VAL A 740 12.78 7.62 45.67
C VAL A 740 14.14 7.72 46.39
N PRO A 741 14.17 7.98 47.71
CA PRO A 741 15.42 8.04 48.48
C PRO A 741 16.19 6.72 48.43
N GLY A 742 17.53 6.80 48.48
CA GLY A 742 18.41 5.63 48.48
C GLY A 742 18.68 5.02 47.10
N PHE A 743 18.37 5.76 46.03
CA PHE A 743 18.73 5.44 44.65
C PHE A 743 19.52 6.60 44.06
N ASP A 744 20.53 6.28 43.25
CA ASP A 744 21.21 7.27 42.44
C ASP A 744 20.22 7.83 41.41
N GLN A 745 20.15 9.15 41.30
CA GLN A 745 19.13 9.83 40.49
C GLN A 745 19.73 10.57 39.31
N THR A 746 18.99 10.65 38.21
CA THR A 746 19.41 11.37 36.99
C THR A 746 18.22 12.05 36.31
N VAL A 747 18.50 12.99 35.40
CA VAL A 747 17.52 13.52 34.45
C VAL A 747 17.95 13.09 33.06
N VAL A 748 17.07 12.42 32.32
CA VAL A 748 17.38 11.89 31.00
C VAL A 748 17.00 12.86 29.88
N ALA A 749 17.84 12.92 28.85
CA ALA A 749 17.67 13.84 27.72
C ALA A 749 16.78 13.29 26.59
N PHE A 750 16.28 12.06 26.73
CA PHE A 750 15.41 11.40 25.79
C PHE A 750 13.97 11.30 26.32
N THR A 751 13.06 11.05 25.40
CA THR A 751 11.62 10.87 25.65
C THR A 751 11.32 9.38 25.76
N THR A 752 10.25 9.03 26.46
CA THR A 752 9.87 7.64 26.78
C THR A 752 8.36 7.48 26.60
N ASP A 753 7.85 6.27 26.78
CA ASP A 753 6.41 5.97 26.78
C ASP A 753 5.63 6.49 28.00
N ILE A 754 6.30 6.92 29.08
CA ILE A 754 5.65 7.35 30.34
C ILE A 754 4.53 8.39 30.14
N PRO A 755 4.67 9.44 29.31
CA PRO A 755 3.61 10.42 29.09
C PRO A 755 2.34 9.80 28.50
N HIS A 756 2.45 8.65 27.83
CA HIS A 756 1.35 7.91 27.25
C HIS A 756 0.77 6.83 28.18
N LEU A 757 1.39 6.58 29.34
CA LEU A 757 0.96 5.62 30.37
C LEU A 757 0.40 6.30 31.63
N SER A 758 -0.26 7.45 31.44
CA SER A 758 -0.75 8.31 32.53
C SER A 758 -1.73 7.66 33.52
N ASN A 759 -2.45 6.60 33.10
CA ASN A 759 -3.44 5.92 33.94
C ASN A 759 -2.81 4.84 34.84
N TRP A 760 -1.54 4.47 34.62
CA TRP A 760 -0.84 3.41 35.36
C TRP A 760 -0.18 3.92 36.64
N GLY A 761 -0.97 4.53 37.53
CA GLY A 761 -0.53 4.99 38.84
C GLY A 761 0.66 5.95 38.80
N THR A 762 1.53 5.86 39.81
CA THR A 762 2.76 6.67 39.89
C THR A 762 3.86 6.03 39.06
N ARG A 763 4.34 6.76 38.03
CA ARG A 763 5.39 6.26 37.11
C ARG A 763 6.80 6.58 37.60
N LEU A 764 7.67 5.58 37.54
CA LEU A 764 9.09 5.61 37.81
C LEU A 764 9.85 5.16 36.56
N LEU A 765 11.11 5.55 36.44
CA LEU A 765 11.93 5.27 35.27
C LEU A 765 13.32 4.79 35.68
N LEU A 766 13.66 3.56 35.30
CA LEU A 766 14.93 2.93 35.68
C LEU A 766 15.23 1.82 34.67
N GLY A 767 16.47 1.69 34.21
CA GLY A 767 16.91 0.50 33.51
C GLY A 767 18.42 0.44 33.30
N PRO A 768 18.96 -0.74 33.00
CA PRO A 768 20.38 -0.92 32.72
C PRO A 768 20.73 -0.43 31.31
N GLY A 769 22.02 -0.21 31.04
CA GLY A 769 22.50 0.27 29.74
C GLY A 769 22.49 1.79 29.60
N SER A 770 23.21 2.30 28.59
CA SER A 770 23.33 3.73 28.33
C SER A 770 22.69 4.10 26.99
N ILE A 771 21.96 5.22 26.98
CA ILE A 771 21.43 5.79 25.73
C ILE A 771 22.52 6.10 24.70
N ARG A 772 23.78 6.19 25.13
CA ARG A 772 24.94 6.40 24.23
C ARG A 772 25.27 5.17 23.38
N ASP A 773 24.93 3.98 23.85
CA ASP A 773 25.12 2.73 23.11
C ASP A 773 23.86 2.37 22.28
N ALA A 774 22.68 2.89 22.65
CA ALA A 774 21.42 2.68 21.94
C ALA A 774 21.48 3.14 20.49
N HIS A 775 20.84 2.39 19.59
CA HIS A 775 20.74 2.67 18.14
C HIS A 775 22.07 2.72 17.38
N THR A 776 23.19 2.38 18.03
CA THR A 776 24.50 2.33 17.37
C THR A 776 24.68 1.05 16.54
N ALA A 777 25.70 1.03 15.68
CA ALA A 777 26.07 -0.15 14.90
C ALA A 777 26.64 -1.31 15.76
N ARG A 778 27.00 -1.02 17.01
CA ARG A 778 27.51 -1.98 17.99
C ARG A 778 26.79 -1.81 19.33
N GLU A 779 25.48 -1.66 19.26
CA GLU A 779 24.65 -1.58 20.46
C GLU A 779 24.97 -2.75 21.39
N ARG A 780 25.20 -2.42 22.66
CA ARG A 780 25.76 -3.33 23.65
C ARG A 780 25.32 -2.96 25.06
N ILE A 781 25.38 -3.94 25.95
CA ILE A 781 25.14 -3.77 27.37
C ILE A 781 26.13 -4.59 28.18
N ALA A 782 26.66 -4.04 29.27
CA ALA A 782 27.56 -4.80 30.15
C ALA A 782 26.77 -5.88 30.89
N LYS A 783 27.28 -7.12 30.91
CA LYS A 783 26.63 -8.25 31.60
C LYS A 783 26.45 -7.96 33.10
N GLY A 784 27.43 -7.28 33.70
CA GLY A 784 27.36 -6.81 35.09
C GLY A 784 26.33 -5.69 35.33
N GLU A 785 25.96 -4.91 34.31
CA GLU A 785 24.86 -3.93 34.43
C GLU A 785 23.50 -4.59 34.43
N LEU A 786 23.28 -5.63 33.62
CA LEU A 786 22.05 -6.42 33.66
C LEU A 786 21.86 -7.01 35.07
N ALA A 787 22.89 -7.65 35.63
CA ALA A 787 22.82 -8.23 36.98
C ALA A 787 22.48 -7.18 38.07
N ARG A 788 23.18 -6.03 38.05
CA ARG A 788 22.88 -4.93 38.98
C ARG A 788 21.47 -4.37 38.78
N GLY A 789 20.99 -4.29 37.54
CA GLY A 789 19.63 -3.86 37.22
C GLY A 789 18.56 -4.74 37.87
N VAL A 790 18.78 -6.07 37.90
CA VAL A 790 17.85 -7.01 38.58
C VAL A 790 17.72 -6.67 40.06
N ASP A 791 18.86 -6.45 40.74
CA ASP A 791 18.88 -6.07 42.16
C ASP A 791 18.16 -4.74 42.39
N LEU A 792 18.37 -3.76 41.49
CA LEU A 792 17.79 -2.43 41.60
C LEU A 792 16.28 -2.44 41.38
N TYR A 793 15.77 -3.12 40.35
CA TYR A 793 14.33 -3.27 40.15
C TYR A 793 13.65 -3.95 41.33
N ALA A 794 14.23 -5.06 41.83
CA ALA A 794 13.67 -5.78 42.97
C ALA A 794 13.69 -4.91 44.24
N ARG A 795 14.77 -4.17 44.50
CA ARG A 795 14.86 -3.25 45.63
C ARG A 795 13.83 -2.12 45.51
N LEU A 796 13.74 -1.48 44.35
CA LEU A 796 12.81 -0.38 44.09
C LEU A 796 11.36 -0.83 44.29
N ALA A 797 10.99 -1.98 43.72
CA ALA A 797 9.66 -2.56 43.90
C ALA A 797 9.32 -2.80 45.38
N ARG A 798 10.23 -3.40 46.16
CA ARG A 798 10.01 -3.60 47.61
C ARG A 798 9.83 -2.26 48.34
N THR A 799 10.67 -1.26 48.02
CA THR A 799 10.56 0.07 48.63
C THR A 799 9.18 0.68 48.36
N VAL A 800 8.72 0.73 47.11
CA VAL A 800 7.47 1.44 46.75
C VAL A 800 6.21 0.68 47.15
N LEU A 801 6.27 -0.66 47.24
CA LEU A 801 5.16 -1.47 47.75
C LEU A 801 4.89 -1.24 49.25
N THR A 802 5.91 -0.84 50.02
CA THR A 802 5.80 -0.54 51.47
C THR A 802 5.42 0.91 51.78
N GLN A 803 5.62 1.85 50.86
CA GLN A 803 5.25 3.25 51.05
C GLN A 803 3.72 3.45 50.86
N PRO A 804 3.10 4.52 51.38
CA PRO A 804 1.79 5.04 50.95
C PRO A 804 1.91 5.81 49.62
N ALA A 805 0.82 5.92 48.83
CA ALA A 805 0.91 6.48 47.48
C ALA A 805 1.11 7.99 47.63
N ALA A 806 2.09 8.58 46.94
CA ALA A 806 2.09 10.03 46.79
C ALA A 806 0.79 10.42 46.06
N ALA A 807 0.04 11.38 46.61
CA ALA A 807 -1.13 11.93 45.91
C ALA A 807 -0.68 12.39 44.52
N ALA A 808 -1.39 11.95 43.48
CA ALA A 808 -1.09 12.30 42.10
C ALA A 808 -0.95 13.82 41.97
N GLN A 809 0.25 14.31 41.67
CA GLN A 809 0.41 15.69 41.22
C GLN A 809 -0.19 15.74 39.80
N ALA A 810 -1.26 16.53 39.69
CA ALA A 810 -2.04 16.74 38.47
C ALA A 810 -1.22 17.34 37.34
#